data_AF-A0A354PBB0-F1
#
_entry.id   AF-A0A354PBB0-F1
#
_cell.length_a   1.000
_cell.length_b   1.000
_cell.length_c   1.000
_cell.angle_alpha   90.00
_cell.angle_beta   90.00
_cell.angle_gamma   90.00
#
_symmetry.space_group_name_H-M   'P 1'
#
loop_
_entity.id
_entity.type
_entity.pdbx_description
1 polymer ?
#
loop_
_entity_poly.entity_id
_entity_poly.type
_entity_poly.pdbx_seq_one_letter_code
_entity_poly.pdbx_strand_id
1 'polypeptide(L)'
;MVTNLIQHSRPAFPSAGPVRLAFTLIEMMIAMAVTLLLMAALGRGFAFIGETVRDSRAQVELTNELRDITNRLQTDLASCTVPLEPCVSTLDPSGYFMYYEGPVTDATSSLFLSEVVDGSPQTAHSRYGDFDDYIAFTAVATGDNWFTGKVPRFVLDQKTVHFNNLVNGTSIGYDPRNFTGNAWDPIVIQSKYAEIIYFASPDYVRNALPTAITPIDFDANTLPDNIRLHRRVLLIRPDLNVNGVITDRDFTINGSSFPFMRADQWPAITTGTNDTVTAAATPIWGDAWIYGMAGVHQQCDLSLRRVLDANGLPTRAVAANSLNDLALPHNRFGHVRVPSTVAGLPTGETTMPVLALGPPAPILNSISAVDGARLAPPVSGASNAQVVTPILMSGFIRPEFVLGTDFTHRFSSDDAWGLERLGEDVIATNALALDVKVFDRDAAILTTAAPNNQTVRTSDPGYREAIRDFINQSPRRVPIRGDFVDLMFPVLAGGPVRGWQVRRFDRLAPATGNSDGAIAVNTDVTSLLLTEFSGIVNYSGTSTTLNTYEDSLYRSGKIVVDAGGAIRIFQPTFDTFTFHYEHDGFLQGHTAATGKGSRWSMTVPADESFDLGATGINSSTTSVFAADGYLERETSPPFLTRPESIQVSIRIENPTNRQVHQMSVVHKDRQ
;
A
#
# COMPACT_ATOMS: atom_id res chain seq x y z
N MET A 1 -97.71 -30.66 57.00
CA MET A 1 -98.78 -31.61 56.61
C MET A 1 -98.06 -32.85 56.10
N VAL A 2 -98.01 -33.88 56.96
CA VAL A 2 -97.72 -35.32 56.74
C VAL A 2 -96.64 -35.67 55.69
N THR A 3 -95.50 -36.27 56.04
CA THR A 3 -95.43 -37.65 56.58
C THR A 3 -94.14 -37.88 57.38
N ASN A 4 -94.30 -38.45 58.58
CA ASN A 4 -93.25 -38.82 59.52
C ASN A 4 -92.66 -40.20 59.20
N LEU A 5 -91.35 -40.37 59.36
CA LEU A 5 -90.79 -41.59 59.96
C LEU A 5 -89.40 -41.33 60.58
N ILE A 6 -89.46 -41.09 61.89
CA ILE A 6 -88.62 -41.58 63.01
C ILE A 6 -87.09 -41.45 62.92
N GLN A 7 -86.59 -40.63 63.85
CA GLN A 7 -85.20 -40.39 64.25
C GLN A 7 -84.62 -41.52 65.11
N HIS A 8 -83.30 -41.73 65.00
CA HIS A 8 -82.46 -41.99 66.17
C HIS A 8 -81.16 -41.17 66.10
N SER A 9 -80.87 -40.52 67.23
CA SER A 9 -79.81 -39.56 67.49
C SER A 9 -78.55 -40.20 68.05
N ARG A 10 -77.37 -39.67 67.69
CA ARG A 10 -76.15 -39.40 68.52
C ARG A 10 -74.89 -39.38 67.63
N PRO A 11 -73.76 -38.81 68.07
CA PRO A 11 -73.49 -37.42 68.48
C PRO A 11 -72.28 -36.82 67.71
N ALA A 12 -72.05 -35.51 67.86
CA ALA A 12 -71.04 -34.74 67.13
C ALA A 12 -69.57 -35.07 67.49
N PHE A 13 -68.71 -35.12 66.47
CA PHE A 13 -67.25 -35.07 66.55
C PHE A 13 -66.71 -34.04 65.53
N PRO A 14 -65.53 -33.43 65.79
CA PRO A 14 -65.22 -32.04 65.40
C PRO A 14 -64.77 -31.86 63.95
N SER A 15 -64.95 -30.63 63.45
CA SER A 15 -64.39 -30.15 62.18
C SER A 15 -62.86 -30.22 62.18
N ALA A 16 -62.30 -31.12 61.38
CA ALA A 16 -60.89 -31.06 61.02
C ALA A 16 -60.68 -29.85 60.11
N GLY A 17 -59.94 -28.84 60.59
CA GLY A 17 -59.44 -27.76 59.74
C GLY A 17 -58.57 -28.32 58.61
N PRO A 18 -58.37 -27.57 57.51
CA PRO A 18 -57.52 -28.02 56.43
C PRO A 18 -56.11 -28.30 56.99
N VAL A 19 -55.69 -29.56 56.93
CA VAL A 19 -54.33 -29.97 57.30
C VAL A 19 -53.39 -29.25 56.35
N ARG A 20 -52.70 -28.22 56.85
CA ARG A 20 -51.55 -27.64 56.15
C ARG A 20 -50.44 -28.69 56.18
N LEU A 21 -50.27 -29.41 55.07
CA LEU A 21 -49.11 -30.25 54.83
C LEU A 21 -47.87 -29.34 54.91
N ALA A 22 -47.06 -29.52 55.95
CA ALA A 22 -45.75 -28.92 56.03
C ALA A 22 -44.82 -29.67 55.08
N PHE A 23 -44.14 -28.95 54.18
CA PHE A 23 -43.21 -29.55 53.23
C PHE A 23 -42.10 -30.33 53.93
N THR A 24 -41.77 -31.51 53.39
CA THR A 24 -40.64 -32.30 53.88
C THR A 24 -39.31 -31.63 53.50
N LEU A 25 -38.25 -31.91 54.28
CA LEU A 25 -36.91 -31.35 54.03
C LEU A 25 -36.41 -31.70 52.61
N ILE A 26 -36.76 -32.88 52.11
CA ILE A 26 -36.47 -33.33 50.74
C ILE A 26 -37.23 -32.50 49.69
N GLU A 27 -38.51 -32.18 49.89
CA GLU A 27 -39.27 -31.32 48.96
C GLU A 27 -38.74 -29.89 48.93
N MET A 28 -38.34 -29.34 50.08
CA MET A 28 -37.69 -28.02 50.14
C MET A 28 -36.32 -28.02 49.46
N MET A 29 -35.54 -29.08 49.61
CA MET A 29 -34.26 -29.24 48.91
C MET A 29 -34.45 -29.41 47.39
N ILE A 30 -35.42 -30.21 46.96
CA ILE A 30 -35.74 -30.40 45.53
C ILE A 30 -36.28 -29.09 44.94
N ALA A 31 -37.16 -28.38 45.64
CA ALA A 31 -37.68 -27.09 45.19
C ALA A 31 -36.54 -26.06 45.04
N MET A 32 -35.64 -25.95 46.02
CA MET A 32 -34.47 -25.09 45.92
C MET A 32 -33.57 -25.51 44.74
N ALA A 33 -33.27 -26.80 44.58
CA ALA A 33 -32.45 -27.29 43.45
C ALA A 33 -33.09 -27.00 42.09
N VAL A 34 -34.41 -27.18 41.95
CA VAL A 34 -35.14 -26.87 40.70
C VAL A 34 -35.15 -25.36 40.45
N THR A 35 -35.37 -24.52 41.46
CA THR A 35 -35.29 -23.06 41.27
C THR A 35 -33.90 -22.60 40.86
N LEU A 36 -32.84 -23.19 41.42
CA LEU A 36 -31.46 -22.91 41.03
C LEU A 36 -31.18 -23.37 39.59
N LEU A 37 -31.65 -24.55 39.19
CA LEU A 37 -31.52 -25.03 37.81
C LEU A 37 -32.29 -24.16 36.82
N LEU A 38 -33.48 -23.68 37.20
CA LEU A 38 -34.31 -22.82 36.35
C LEU A 38 -33.68 -21.44 36.20
N MET A 39 -33.12 -20.86 37.28
CA MET A 39 -32.33 -19.64 37.19
C MET A 39 -31.04 -19.81 36.38
N ALA A 40 -30.35 -20.95 36.51
CA ALA A 40 -29.17 -21.25 35.70
C ALA A 40 -29.52 -21.38 34.20
N ALA A 41 -30.64 -22.03 33.87
CA ALA A 41 -31.12 -22.16 32.49
C ALA A 41 -31.53 -20.80 31.90
N LEU A 42 -32.24 -19.98 32.68
CA LEU A 42 -32.68 -18.65 32.26
C LEU A 42 -31.49 -17.68 32.09
N GLY A 43 -30.50 -17.76 32.98
CA GLY A 43 -29.22 -17.04 32.85
C GLY A 43 -28.49 -17.40 31.56
N ARG A 44 -28.40 -18.70 31.21
CA ARG A 44 -27.81 -19.14 29.93
C ARG A 44 -28.62 -18.66 28.72
N GLY A 45 -29.95 -18.68 28.80
CA GLY A 45 -30.83 -18.18 27.74
C GLY A 45 -30.60 -16.69 27.46
N PHE A 46 -30.51 -15.87 28.51
CA PHE A 46 -30.20 -14.44 28.35
C PHE A 46 -28.79 -14.18 27.86
N ALA A 47 -27.80 -14.97 28.29
CA ALA A 47 -26.44 -14.86 27.77
C ALA A 47 -26.40 -15.13 26.26
N PHE A 48 -27.04 -16.20 25.79
CA PHE A 48 -27.12 -16.55 24.36
C PHE A 48 -27.83 -15.48 23.52
N ILE A 49 -28.96 -14.94 24.02
CA ILE A 49 -29.68 -13.84 23.35
C ILE A 49 -28.81 -12.56 23.34
N GLY A 50 -28.11 -12.28 24.44
CA GLY A 50 -27.20 -11.13 24.52
C GLY A 50 -26.05 -11.22 23.52
N GLU A 51 -25.45 -12.40 23.37
CA GLU A 51 -24.38 -12.66 22.40
C GLU A 51 -24.87 -12.50 20.96
N THR A 52 -25.98 -13.15 20.59
CA THR A 52 -26.56 -13.02 19.24
C THR A 52 -26.96 -11.59 18.90
N VAL A 53 -27.50 -10.82 19.85
CA VAL A 53 -27.79 -9.39 19.65
C VAL A 53 -26.51 -8.57 19.48
N ARG A 54 -25.46 -8.86 20.25
CA ARG A 54 -24.14 -8.20 20.13
C ARG A 54 -23.53 -8.47 18.75
N ASP A 55 -23.52 -9.73 18.31
CA ASP A 55 -22.98 -10.11 17.00
C ASP A 55 -23.78 -9.50 15.85
N SER A 56 -25.11 -9.48 15.97
CA SER A 56 -25.97 -8.82 14.96
C SER A 56 -25.66 -7.33 14.83
N ARG A 57 -25.38 -6.63 15.94
CA ARG A 57 -24.99 -5.21 15.92
C ARG A 57 -23.60 -5.02 15.31
N ALA A 58 -22.63 -5.83 15.73
CA ALA A 58 -21.27 -5.82 15.21
C ALA A 58 -21.23 -6.03 13.68
N GLN A 59 -22.02 -6.98 13.18
CA GLN A 59 -22.13 -7.27 11.75
C GLN A 59 -22.73 -6.10 10.95
N VAL A 60 -23.78 -5.47 11.48
CA VAL A 60 -24.40 -4.30 10.84
C VAL A 60 -23.44 -3.11 10.80
N GLU A 61 -22.71 -2.88 11.90
CA GLU A 61 -21.68 -1.84 11.98
C GLU A 61 -20.58 -2.03 10.93
N LEU A 62 -19.96 -3.22 10.89
CA LEU A 62 -18.94 -3.55 9.89
C LEU A 62 -19.45 -3.40 8.45
N THR A 63 -20.68 -3.84 8.20
CA THR A 63 -21.27 -3.76 6.85
C THR A 63 -21.51 -2.32 6.43
N ASN A 64 -21.94 -1.45 7.37
CA ASN A 64 -22.12 -0.03 7.09
C ASN A 64 -20.78 0.67 6.87
N GLU A 65 -19.76 0.39 7.70
CA GLU A 65 -18.40 0.92 7.55
C GLU A 65 -17.81 0.56 6.17
N LEU A 66 -17.86 -0.72 5.79
CA LEU A 66 -17.39 -1.17 4.48
C LEU A 66 -18.17 -0.54 3.32
N ARG A 67 -19.49 -0.37 3.47
CA ARG A 67 -20.30 0.29 2.45
C ARG A 67 -19.90 1.76 2.29
N ASP A 68 -19.66 2.47 3.37
CA ASP A 68 -19.25 3.87 3.33
C ASP A 68 -17.86 4.03 2.68
N ILE A 69 -16.92 3.17 3.05
CA ILE A 69 -15.57 3.15 2.47
C ILE A 69 -15.63 2.83 0.97
N THR A 70 -16.37 1.79 0.57
CA THR A 70 -16.46 1.35 -0.83
C THR A 70 -17.20 2.37 -1.70
N ASN A 71 -18.27 2.99 -1.21
CA ASN A 71 -18.94 4.08 -1.92
C ASN A 71 -18.03 5.29 -2.13
N ARG A 72 -17.24 5.63 -1.11
CA ARG A 72 -16.26 6.72 -1.19
C ARG A 72 -15.16 6.41 -2.20
N LEU A 73 -14.56 5.22 -2.11
CA LEU A 73 -13.54 4.76 -3.04
C LEU A 73 -14.07 4.72 -4.49
N GLN A 74 -15.28 4.21 -4.69
CA GLN A 74 -15.93 4.19 -6.00
C GLN A 74 -16.14 5.61 -6.55
N THR A 75 -16.54 6.55 -5.70
CA THR A 75 -16.74 7.95 -6.09
C THR A 75 -15.41 8.62 -6.45
N ASP A 76 -14.35 8.40 -5.67
CA ASP A 76 -13.04 8.96 -5.93
C ASP A 76 -12.44 8.38 -7.23
N LEU A 77 -12.48 7.05 -7.42
CA LEU A 77 -12.01 6.40 -8.64
C LEU A 77 -12.81 6.87 -9.88
N ALA A 78 -14.12 7.06 -9.74
CA ALA A 78 -14.96 7.60 -10.82
C ALA A 78 -14.65 9.07 -11.18
N SER A 79 -13.91 9.76 -10.31
CA SER A 79 -13.47 11.16 -10.46
C SER A 79 -11.99 11.30 -10.87
N CYS A 80 -11.32 10.19 -11.19
CA CYS A 80 -9.96 10.18 -11.73
C CYS A 80 -9.86 11.08 -12.97
N THR A 81 -8.82 11.90 -13.05
CA THR A 81 -8.63 12.85 -14.17
C THR A 81 -8.06 12.20 -15.43
N VAL A 82 -7.38 11.06 -15.28
CA VAL A 82 -6.78 10.32 -16.39
C VAL A 82 -7.51 8.98 -16.61
N PRO A 83 -7.60 8.50 -17.86
CA PRO A 83 -7.97 7.12 -18.13
C PRO A 83 -6.86 6.18 -17.63
N LEU A 84 -7.16 4.87 -17.56
CA LEU A 84 -6.18 3.85 -17.24
C LEU A 84 -5.24 3.53 -18.41
N GLU A 85 -5.30 4.29 -19.50
CA GLU A 85 -4.39 4.13 -20.64
C GLU A 85 -2.98 4.61 -20.28
N PRO A 86 -1.94 3.73 -20.31
CA PRO A 86 -0.58 4.16 -20.13
C PRO A 86 -0.18 5.12 -21.25
N CYS A 87 0.69 6.07 -20.94
CA CYS A 87 1.30 6.92 -21.97
C CYS A 87 0.33 7.80 -22.77
N VAL A 88 -0.61 8.49 -22.13
CA VAL A 88 -1.54 9.40 -22.86
C VAL A 88 -0.73 10.51 -23.55
N SER A 89 -0.58 10.39 -24.87
CA SER A 89 0.04 11.38 -25.76
C SER A 89 -0.91 12.56 -25.92
N THR A 90 -0.83 13.53 -25.01
CA THR A 90 -1.48 14.82 -25.20
C THR A 90 -0.51 15.92 -24.79
N LEU A 91 -0.50 17.02 -25.57
CA LEU A 91 0.25 18.23 -25.28
C LEU A 91 -0.04 18.82 -23.88
N ASP A 92 -1.09 18.35 -23.19
CA ASP A 92 -1.50 18.78 -21.86
C ASP A 92 -1.76 17.56 -20.94
N PRO A 93 -0.73 17.06 -20.23
CA PRO A 93 -0.92 15.92 -19.34
C PRO A 93 -1.85 16.27 -18.17
N SER A 94 -2.83 15.40 -17.94
CA SER A 94 -3.95 15.62 -17.02
C SER A 94 -3.76 15.00 -15.63
N GLY A 95 -2.50 14.81 -15.20
CA GLY A 95 -2.13 14.14 -13.94
C GLY A 95 -1.72 12.69 -14.13
N TYR A 96 -2.12 11.79 -13.22
CA TYR A 96 -1.71 10.38 -13.25
C TYR A 96 -2.67 9.44 -12.51
N PHE A 97 -2.52 8.15 -12.81
CA PHE A 97 -3.01 7.02 -12.03
C PHE A 97 -1.85 6.05 -11.80
N MET A 98 -1.67 5.61 -10.57
CA MET A 98 -0.61 4.69 -10.17
C MET A 98 -1.18 3.65 -9.21
N TYR A 99 -0.79 2.41 -9.46
CA TYR A 99 -0.98 1.28 -8.57
C TYR A 99 0.38 0.61 -8.33
N TYR A 100 0.83 0.59 -7.08
CA TYR A 100 1.99 -0.19 -6.64
C TYR A 100 1.51 -1.45 -5.90
N GLU A 101 2.10 -2.57 -6.28
CA GLU A 101 1.84 -3.90 -5.76
C GLU A 101 2.96 -4.32 -4.82
N GLY A 102 2.58 -4.74 -3.62
CA GLY A 102 3.50 -5.21 -2.61
C GLY A 102 3.98 -6.66 -2.85
N PRO A 103 4.97 -7.13 -2.07
CA PRO A 103 5.41 -8.51 -2.11
C PRO A 103 4.49 -9.48 -1.37
N VAL A 104 3.62 -9.03 -0.47
CA VAL A 104 2.62 -9.87 0.21
C VAL A 104 1.41 -10.03 -0.72
N THR A 105 0.66 -11.11 -0.56
CA THR A 105 -0.59 -11.36 -1.28
C THR A 105 -1.54 -12.14 -0.38
N ASP A 106 -2.79 -12.34 -0.82
CA ASP A 106 -3.78 -13.20 -0.14
C ASP A 106 -3.24 -14.62 0.18
N ALA A 107 -2.31 -15.14 -0.62
CA ALA A 107 -1.76 -16.47 -0.41
C ALA A 107 -0.72 -16.51 0.72
N THR A 108 -0.08 -15.38 1.03
CA THR A 108 1.12 -15.34 1.87
C THR A 108 0.86 -15.90 3.27
N SER A 109 -0.17 -15.39 3.94
CA SER A 109 -0.52 -15.78 5.31
C SER A 109 -0.84 -17.28 5.42
N SER A 110 -1.58 -17.80 4.44
CA SER A 110 -1.98 -19.22 4.40
C SER A 110 -0.82 -20.17 4.12
N LEU A 111 0.15 -19.77 3.29
CA LEU A 111 1.29 -20.60 2.91
C LEU A 111 2.44 -20.52 3.94
N PHE A 112 2.68 -19.34 4.52
CA PHE A 112 3.86 -19.05 5.33
C PHE A 112 3.62 -19.28 6.82
N LEU A 113 2.36 -19.26 7.28
CA LEU A 113 1.97 -19.47 8.68
C LEU A 113 1.02 -20.67 8.84
N SER A 114 1.15 -21.67 7.97
CA SER A 114 0.47 -22.96 8.15
C SER A 114 1.06 -23.72 9.34
N GLU A 115 0.21 -24.27 10.19
CA GLU A 115 0.57 -25.00 11.41
C GLU A 115 -0.14 -26.36 11.50
N VAL A 116 0.41 -27.30 12.27
CA VAL A 116 -0.27 -28.58 12.55
C VAL A 116 -0.82 -28.54 13.97
N VAL A 117 -2.15 -28.56 14.09
CA VAL A 117 -2.86 -28.64 15.38
C VAL A 117 -3.65 -29.94 15.40
N ASP A 118 -3.47 -30.75 16.44
CA ASP A 118 -4.13 -32.06 16.60
C ASP A 118 -4.00 -32.98 15.38
N GLY A 119 -2.84 -32.93 14.71
CA GLY A 119 -2.53 -33.76 13.54
C GLY A 119 -3.19 -33.31 12.23
N SER A 120 -3.89 -32.17 12.22
CA SER A 120 -4.47 -31.57 11.02
C SER A 120 -3.77 -30.25 10.67
N PRO A 121 -3.45 -29.99 9.39
CA PRO A 121 -2.96 -28.68 8.98
C PRO A 121 -4.07 -27.63 9.18
N GLN A 122 -3.72 -26.53 9.82
CA GLN A 122 -4.58 -25.38 10.11
C GLN A 122 -3.91 -24.12 9.57
N THR A 123 -4.71 -23.24 8.98
CA THR A 123 -4.28 -21.93 8.45
C THR A 123 -4.99 -20.82 9.21
N ALA A 124 -4.76 -20.75 10.53
CA ALA A 124 -5.45 -19.80 11.42
C ALA A 124 -5.25 -18.33 11.01
N HIS A 125 -4.13 -18.02 10.36
CA HIS A 125 -3.78 -16.68 9.89
C HIS A 125 -4.28 -16.36 8.47
N SER A 126 -5.00 -17.29 7.80
CA SER A 126 -5.58 -17.06 6.46
C SER A 126 -6.61 -15.92 6.39
N ARG A 127 -7.04 -15.40 7.55
CA ARG A 127 -7.88 -14.20 7.64
C ARG A 127 -7.20 -12.96 7.08
N TYR A 128 -5.86 -12.88 7.12
CA TYR A 128 -5.11 -11.76 6.55
C TYR A 128 -5.04 -11.93 5.03
N GLY A 129 -5.39 -10.87 4.31
CA GLY A 129 -5.24 -10.81 2.86
C GLY A 129 -3.97 -10.05 2.49
N ASP A 130 -3.97 -9.49 1.29
CA ASP A 130 -2.96 -8.51 0.87
C ASP A 130 -3.10 -7.19 1.63
N PHE A 131 -2.01 -6.62 2.11
CA PHE A 131 -2.04 -5.39 2.92
C PHE A 131 -0.93 -4.40 2.58
N ASP A 132 -0.07 -4.65 1.59
CA ASP A 132 1.05 -3.75 1.27
C ASP A 132 0.91 -3.02 -0.08
N ASP A 133 -0.32 -2.97 -0.61
CA ASP A 133 -0.67 -2.20 -1.79
C ASP A 133 -0.80 -0.68 -1.55
N TYR A 134 -0.53 0.06 -2.63
CA TYR A 134 -0.63 1.51 -2.67
C TYR A 134 -1.29 1.97 -3.98
N ILE A 135 -2.34 2.77 -3.88
CA ILE A 135 -3.01 3.37 -5.03
C ILE A 135 -3.05 4.89 -4.89
N ALA A 136 -2.64 5.59 -5.93
CA ALA A 136 -2.64 7.04 -5.97
C ALA A 136 -3.04 7.56 -7.35
N PHE A 137 -3.86 8.61 -7.37
CA PHE A 137 -4.31 9.21 -8.62
C PHE A 137 -4.72 10.66 -8.42
N THR A 138 -4.73 11.41 -9.52
CA THR A 138 -5.29 12.76 -9.54
C THR A 138 -6.80 12.71 -9.80
N ALA A 139 -7.55 13.51 -9.05
CA ALA A 139 -9.01 13.53 -9.09
C ALA A 139 -9.55 14.96 -9.27
N VAL A 140 -10.72 15.06 -9.91
CA VAL A 140 -11.46 16.31 -10.08
C VAL A 140 -12.81 16.25 -9.37
N ALA A 141 -13.08 17.24 -8.51
CA ALA A 141 -14.34 17.29 -7.78
C ALA A 141 -15.52 17.51 -8.74
N THR A 142 -16.58 16.71 -8.59
CA THR A 142 -17.76 16.74 -9.45
C THR A 142 -18.76 17.85 -9.04
N GLY A 143 -19.37 18.51 -10.02
CA GLY A 143 -20.37 19.55 -9.80
C GLY A 143 -19.84 20.71 -8.95
N ASP A 144 -20.61 21.13 -7.95
CA ASP A 144 -20.28 22.25 -7.05
C ASP A 144 -19.44 21.83 -5.83
N ASN A 145 -19.04 20.56 -5.73
CA ASN A 145 -18.21 20.08 -4.62
C ASN A 145 -16.75 20.55 -4.75
N TRP A 146 -16.05 20.62 -3.62
CA TRP A 146 -14.63 20.99 -3.55
C TRP A 146 -13.89 20.08 -2.60
N PHE A 147 -12.65 19.75 -2.94
CA PHE A 147 -11.75 19.15 -1.97
C PHE A 147 -11.28 20.22 -0.99
N THR A 148 -11.15 19.85 0.29
CA THR A 148 -10.72 20.73 1.37
C THR A 148 -9.48 20.17 2.04
N GLY A 149 -8.61 21.05 2.53
CA GLY A 149 -7.38 20.69 3.22
C GLY A 149 -6.85 21.88 4.02
N LYS A 150 -5.88 21.64 4.90
CA LYS A 150 -5.30 22.65 5.78
C LYS A 150 -3.92 23.09 5.29
N VAL A 151 -3.62 24.37 5.42
CA VAL A 151 -2.29 24.94 5.21
C VAL A 151 -1.95 25.94 6.32
N PRO A 152 -0.66 26.18 6.61
CA PRO A 152 -0.27 27.28 7.47
C PRO A 152 -0.73 28.62 6.89
N ARG A 153 -1.29 29.49 7.73
CA ARG A 153 -1.81 30.81 7.33
C ARG A 153 -0.83 31.63 6.50
N PHE A 154 0.46 31.62 6.86
CA PHE A 154 1.46 32.45 6.20
C PHE A 154 1.59 32.18 4.69
N VAL A 155 1.25 30.97 4.22
CA VAL A 155 1.31 30.62 2.79
C VAL A 155 0.32 31.48 1.98
N LEU A 156 -0.87 31.71 2.52
CA LEU A 156 -1.90 32.55 1.88
C LEU A 156 -1.57 34.04 2.01
N ASP A 157 -1.08 34.46 3.17
CA ASP A 157 -0.75 35.86 3.43
C ASP A 157 0.43 36.30 2.54
N GLN A 158 1.45 35.47 2.38
CA GLN A 158 2.56 35.71 1.45
C GLN A 158 2.07 35.83 0.00
N LYS A 159 1.15 34.95 -0.43
CA LYS A 159 0.58 35.05 -1.77
C LYS A 159 -0.20 36.36 -1.96
N THR A 160 -0.90 36.81 -0.93
CA THR A 160 -1.62 38.09 -0.93
C THR A 160 -0.67 39.27 -1.09
N VAL A 161 0.45 39.29 -0.34
CA VAL A 161 1.49 40.32 -0.49
C VAL A 161 2.10 40.30 -1.89
N HIS A 162 2.40 39.10 -2.42
CA HIS A 162 2.93 38.96 -3.77
C HIS A 162 1.98 39.50 -4.83
N PHE A 163 0.69 39.18 -4.74
CA PHE A 163 -0.33 39.71 -5.65
C PHE A 163 -0.41 41.25 -5.58
N ASN A 164 -0.41 41.83 -4.38
CA ASN A 164 -0.41 43.28 -4.20
C ASN A 164 0.84 43.95 -4.78
N ASN A 165 2.00 43.30 -4.66
CA ASN A 165 3.24 43.77 -5.27
C ASN A 165 3.17 43.77 -6.80
N LEU A 166 2.61 42.72 -7.40
CA LEU A 166 2.42 42.63 -8.85
C LEU A 166 1.47 43.71 -9.36
N VAL A 167 0.34 43.94 -8.66
CA VAL A 167 -0.68 44.92 -9.08
C VAL A 167 -0.19 46.35 -8.91
N ASN A 168 0.53 46.65 -7.81
CA ASN A 168 0.94 48.01 -7.48
C ASN A 168 2.38 48.36 -7.92
N GLY A 169 3.12 47.42 -8.51
CA GLY A 169 4.53 47.60 -8.87
C GLY A 169 5.44 47.84 -7.66
N THR A 170 5.05 47.34 -6.48
CA THR A 170 5.81 47.49 -5.23
C THR A 170 6.66 46.26 -4.93
N SER A 171 7.67 46.40 -4.07
CA SER A 171 8.48 45.26 -3.57
C SER A 171 8.45 45.25 -2.05
N ILE A 172 7.24 45.10 -1.49
CA ILE A 172 7.03 45.03 -0.05
C ILE A 172 7.22 43.59 0.40
N GLY A 173 8.10 43.36 1.38
CA GLY A 173 8.28 42.04 1.98
C GLY A 173 7.08 41.65 2.86
N TYR A 174 6.78 40.36 2.94
CA TYR A 174 5.78 39.84 3.87
C TYR A 174 6.23 40.04 5.34
N ASP A 175 5.38 40.68 6.14
CA ASP A 175 5.51 40.80 7.59
C ASP A 175 4.22 40.25 8.26
N PRO A 176 4.31 39.19 9.10
CA PRO A 176 3.15 38.59 9.76
C PRO A 176 2.38 39.56 10.66
N ARG A 177 3.01 40.64 11.15
CA ARG A 177 2.34 41.64 12.00
C ARG A 177 1.27 42.45 11.27
N ASN A 178 1.30 42.42 9.94
CA ASN A 178 0.31 43.11 9.09
C ASN A 178 -0.96 42.26 8.86
N PHE A 179 -1.00 41.03 9.36
CA PHE A 179 -2.10 40.10 9.19
C PHE A 179 -2.73 39.74 10.55
N THR A 180 -4.02 39.43 10.54
CA THR A 180 -4.75 39.03 11.76
C THR A 180 -4.55 37.54 12.04
N GLY A 181 -4.25 37.18 13.29
CA GLY A 181 -4.04 35.79 13.70
C GLY A 181 -2.56 35.39 13.71
N ASN A 182 -2.27 34.15 14.06
CA ASN A 182 -0.90 33.64 14.04
C ASN A 182 -0.57 33.12 12.63
N ALA A 183 0.65 33.39 12.16
CA ALA A 183 1.18 32.91 10.88
C ALA A 183 1.13 31.38 10.75
N TRP A 184 1.17 30.70 11.89
CA TRP A 184 1.17 29.24 12.01
C TRP A 184 -0.21 28.64 12.23
N ASP A 185 -1.29 29.43 12.26
CA ASP A 185 -2.63 28.86 12.46
C ASP A 185 -3.04 28.02 11.23
N PRO A 186 -3.69 26.85 11.41
CA PRO A 186 -4.22 26.08 10.29
C PRO A 186 -5.41 26.78 9.66
N ILE A 187 -5.32 27.03 8.35
CA ILE A 187 -6.41 27.57 7.55
C ILE A 187 -6.88 26.54 6.55
N VAL A 188 -8.20 26.38 6.45
CA VAL A 188 -8.83 25.53 5.44
C VAL A 188 -8.81 26.23 4.10
N ILE A 189 -8.28 25.54 3.10
CA ILE A 189 -8.31 25.93 1.69
C ILE A 189 -9.07 24.90 0.88
N GLN A 190 -9.46 25.29 -0.33
CA GLN A 190 -10.23 24.46 -1.25
C GLN A 190 -9.54 24.35 -2.62
N SER A 191 -9.74 23.23 -3.30
CA SER A 191 -9.37 23.05 -4.71
C SER A 191 -10.37 22.16 -5.44
N LYS A 192 -10.53 22.39 -6.75
CA LYS A 192 -11.25 21.45 -7.63
C LYS A 192 -10.44 20.20 -7.93
N TYR A 193 -9.11 20.29 -7.85
CA TYR A 193 -8.21 19.19 -8.16
C TYR A 193 -7.46 18.75 -6.90
N ALA A 194 -7.34 17.44 -6.73
CA ALA A 194 -6.55 16.86 -5.64
C ALA A 194 -5.83 15.60 -6.11
N GLU A 195 -4.72 15.29 -5.47
CA GLU A 195 -4.06 13.99 -5.49
C GLU A 195 -4.64 13.19 -4.32
N ILE A 196 -5.26 12.05 -4.63
CA ILE A 196 -5.87 11.15 -3.65
C ILE A 196 -5.03 9.90 -3.56
N ILE A 197 -4.71 9.50 -2.33
CA ILE A 197 -3.86 8.34 -2.05
C ILE A 197 -4.55 7.44 -1.05
N TYR A 198 -4.64 6.14 -1.36
CA TYR A 198 -5.03 5.10 -0.43
C TYR A 198 -3.88 4.14 -0.18
N PHE A 199 -3.67 3.80 1.09
CA PHE A 199 -2.66 2.83 1.51
C PHE A 199 -3.03 2.27 2.88
N ALA A 200 -2.54 1.07 3.19
CA ALA A 200 -2.59 0.51 4.52
C ALA A 200 -1.28 0.83 5.28
N SER A 201 -1.36 0.98 6.59
CA SER A 201 -0.18 1.15 7.44
C SER A 201 -0.41 0.52 8.82
N PRO A 202 0.56 -0.24 9.35
CA PRO A 202 0.44 -0.81 10.67
C PRO A 202 0.78 0.20 11.76
N ASP A 203 0.41 -0.11 13.00
CA ASP A 203 0.92 0.62 14.14
C ASP A 203 2.39 0.26 14.40
N TYR A 204 3.22 1.27 14.67
CA TYR A 204 4.66 1.11 14.91
C TYR A 204 5.05 1.44 16.36
N VAL A 205 6.16 0.85 16.82
CA VAL A 205 6.77 1.19 18.11
C VAL A 205 7.39 2.59 18.01
N ARG A 206 6.68 3.58 18.57
CA ARG A 206 7.02 5.01 18.48
C ARG A 206 8.49 5.35 18.81
N ASN A 207 9.04 4.76 19.87
CA ASN A 207 10.40 5.05 20.33
C ASN A 207 11.50 4.41 19.46
N ALA A 208 11.14 3.52 18.53
CA ALA A 208 12.07 2.83 17.64
C ALA A 208 12.20 3.54 16.27
N LEU A 209 11.23 4.40 15.92
CA LEU A 209 11.26 5.20 14.70
C LEU A 209 12.25 6.36 14.83
N PRO A 210 12.93 6.76 13.74
CA PRO A 210 12.86 6.20 12.38
C PRO A 210 13.83 5.03 12.12
N THR A 211 14.63 4.63 13.12
CA THR A 211 15.77 3.72 12.96
C THR A 211 15.36 2.26 12.75
N ALA A 212 14.28 1.81 13.40
CA ALA A 212 13.73 0.48 13.24
C ALA A 212 12.24 0.56 12.91
N ILE A 213 11.89 0.15 11.69
CA ILE A 213 10.52 0.15 11.17
C ILE A 213 9.97 -1.26 11.29
N THR A 214 9.65 -1.64 12.51
CA THR A 214 9.02 -2.93 12.80
C THR A 214 7.58 -2.67 13.23
N PRO A 215 6.59 -3.20 12.51
CA PRO A 215 5.20 -3.21 12.95
C PRO A 215 5.07 -3.80 14.36
N ILE A 216 4.09 -3.32 15.13
CA ILE A 216 3.73 -3.93 16.41
C ILE A 216 3.14 -5.31 16.15
N ASP A 217 3.76 -6.30 16.78
CA ASP A 217 3.40 -7.72 16.77
C ASP A 217 3.60 -8.25 18.19
N PHE A 218 2.52 -8.31 18.97
CA PHE A 218 2.53 -8.75 20.36
C PHE A 218 2.45 -10.27 20.51
N ASP A 219 1.88 -10.97 19.52
CA ASP A 219 1.74 -12.43 19.56
C ASP A 219 2.90 -13.17 18.86
N ALA A 220 3.85 -12.42 18.29
CA ALA A 220 5.07 -12.88 17.64
C ALA A 220 4.80 -13.77 16.41
N ASN A 221 3.69 -13.53 15.70
CA ASN A 221 3.29 -14.30 14.53
C ASN A 221 3.85 -13.74 13.20
N THR A 222 4.66 -12.68 13.24
CA THR A 222 5.27 -11.96 12.11
C THR A 222 4.31 -11.14 11.23
N LEU A 223 3.05 -11.04 11.65
CA LEU A 223 2.03 -10.16 11.07
C LEU A 223 1.78 -8.95 11.99
N PRO A 224 1.37 -7.81 11.42
CA PRO A 224 0.93 -6.70 12.25
C PRO A 224 -0.38 -7.02 12.98
N ASP A 225 -0.46 -6.65 14.26
CA ASP A 225 -1.69 -6.80 15.05
C ASP A 225 -2.78 -5.82 14.64
N ASN A 226 -2.38 -4.59 14.31
CA ASN A 226 -3.27 -3.52 13.92
C ASN A 226 -2.80 -2.86 12.63
N ILE A 227 -3.69 -2.81 11.64
CA ILE A 227 -3.48 -2.15 10.36
C ILE A 227 -4.61 -1.14 10.16
N ARG A 228 -4.23 0.08 9.81
CA ARG A 228 -5.15 1.18 9.51
C ARG A 228 -5.18 1.41 8.02
N LEU A 229 -6.38 1.69 7.51
CA LEU A 229 -6.56 2.13 6.13
C LEU A 229 -6.56 3.65 6.11
N HIS A 230 -5.70 4.23 5.28
CA HIS A 230 -5.55 5.67 5.14
C HIS A 230 -6.07 6.14 3.79
N ARG A 231 -6.60 7.37 3.78
CA ARG A 231 -6.97 8.14 2.60
C ARG A 231 -6.45 9.56 2.74
N ARG A 232 -5.35 9.87 2.06
CA ARG A 232 -4.78 11.22 1.99
C ARG A 232 -5.41 11.98 0.81
N VAL A 233 -5.69 13.26 1.04
CA VAL A 233 -6.11 14.22 0.01
C VAL A 233 -5.12 15.38 0.02
N LEU A 234 -4.41 15.56 -1.08
CA LEU A 234 -3.46 16.64 -1.24
C LEU A 234 -3.96 17.56 -2.35
N LEU A 235 -4.23 18.82 -2.00
CA LEU A 235 -4.83 19.78 -2.91
C LEU A 235 -3.82 20.25 -3.95
N ILE A 236 -4.24 20.28 -5.21
CA ILE A 236 -3.45 20.77 -6.34
C ILE A 236 -3.75 22.27 -6.48
N ARG A 237 -2.78 23.10 -6.08
CA ARG A 237 -2.89 24.57 -6.01
C ARG A 237 -1.59 25.26 -6.45
N PRO A 238 -1.22 25.15 -7.74
CA PRO A 238 0.02 25.75 -8.26
C PRO A 238 0.00 27.29 -8.17
N ASP A 239 -1.19 27.89 -8.04
CA ASP A 239 -1.38 29.33 -7.83
C ASP A 239 -0.79 29.84 -6.52
N LEU A 240 -0.57 28.99 -5.51
CA LEU A 240 0.06 29.39 -4.24
C LEU A 240 1.56 29.63 -4.38
N ASN A 241 2.19 29.20 -5.48
CA ASN A 241 3.60 29.46 -5.72
C ASN A 241 3.86 30.96 -5.93
N VAL A 242 4.94 31.44 -5.33
CA VAL A 242 5.49 32.79 -5.45
C VAL A 242 6.85 32.65 -6.13
N ASN A 243 7.00 33.18 -7.33
CA ASN A 243 8.20 33.01 -8.16
C ASN A 243 8.59 31.52 -8.37
N GLY A 244 7.60 30.64 -8.53
CA GLY A 244 7.81 29.22 -8.81
C GLY A 244 8.04 28.32 -7.58
N VAL A 245 8.03 28.86 -6.36
CA VAL A 245 8.22 28.10 -5.11
C VAL A 245 7.20 28.50 -4.04
N ILE A 246 7.00 27.65 -3.05
CA ILE A 246 6.42 28.06 -1.77
C ILE A 246 7.54 28.68 -0.94
N THR A 247 7.31 29.88 -0.41
CA THR A 247 8.30 30.58 0.40
C THR A 247 8.35 29.98 1.81
N ASP A 248 9.52 29.58 2.27
CA ASP A 248 9.71 29.03 3.61
C ASP A 248 9.69 30.12 4.70
N ARG A 249 9.45 29.69 5.94
CA ARG A 249 9.50 30.52 7.14
C ARG A 249 10.10 29.72 8.29
N ASP A 250 10.88 30.40 9.10
CA ASP A 250 11.43 29.80 10.32
C ASP A 250 10.47 30.00 11.50
N PHE A 251 10.16 28.92 12.19
CA PHE A 251 9.47 28.90 13.47
C PHE A 251 10.48 28.77 14.61
N THR A 252 10.55 29.78 15.48
CA THR A 252 11.52 29.80 16.58
C THR A 252 10.89 29.36 17.90
N ILE A 253 11.47 28.34 18.53
CA ILE A 253 11.08 27.83 19.85
C ILE A 253 12.32 27.76 20.73
N ASN A 254 12.27 28.32 21.94
CA ASN A 254 13.37 28.27 22.91
C ASN A 254 14.74 28.70 22.36
N GLY A 255 14.77 29.62 21.37
CA GLY A 255 15.99 30.10 20.72
C GLY A 255 16.48 29.28 19.52
N SER A 256 15.85 28.15 19.21
CA SER A 256 16.12 27.34 18.02
C SER A 256 15.09 27.61 16.93
N SER A 257 15.56 27.87 15.70
CA SER A 257 14.70 28.09 14.54
C SER A 257 14.56 26.82 13.71
N PHE A 258 13.32 26.46 13.38
CA PHE A 258 12.99 25.30 12.55
C PHE A 258 12.27 25.75 11.29
N PRO A 259 12.66 25.24 10.11
CA PRO A 259 12.04 25.68 8.87
C PRO A 259 10.71 24.98 8.60
N PHE A 260 9.72 25.75 8.17
CA PHE A 260 8.45 25.28 7.65
C PHE A 260 8.40 25.46 6.14
N MET A 261 7.71 24.53 5.47
CA MET A 261 7.61 24.49 4.00
C MET A 261 8.99 24.46 3.32
N ARG A 262 9.94 23.74 3.94
CA ARG A 262 11.28 23.49 3.38
C ARG A 262 11.61 22.02 3.53
N ALA A 263 12.11 21.42 2.46
CA ALA A 263 12.52 20.03 2.46
C ALA A 263 13.93 19.86 3.05
N ASP A 264 14.22 18.65 3.53
CA ASP A 264 15.56 18.30 4.01
C ASP A 264 16.59 18.30 2.89
N GLN A 265 17.84 18.55 3.26
CA GLN A 265 18.97 18.44 2.35
C GLN A 265 19.10 17.02 1.78
N TRP A 266 19.11 16.91 0.44
CA TRP A 266 19.38 15.67 -0.28
C TRP A 266 20.89 15.52 -0.55
N PRO A 267 21.47 14.30 -0.53
CA PRO A 267 20.86 13.05 -0.06
C PRO A 267 20.95 12.86 1.46
N ALA A 268 21.74 13.69 2.14
CA ALA A 268 22.00 13.62 3.57
C ALA A 268 21.99 15.02 4.20
N ILE A 269 21.62 15.08 5.48
CA ILE A 269 21.60 16.32 6.27
C ILE A 269 23.00 16.62 6.80
N THR A 270 23.36 17.91 6.81
CA THR A 270 24.60 18.38 7.44
C THR A 270 24.43 18.45 8.95
N THR A 271 25.37 17.87 9.71
CA THR A 271 25.37 17.92 11.19
C THR A 271 25.17 19.34 11.72
N GLY A 272 24.20 19.53 12.62
CA GLY A 272 23.95 20.81 13.28
C GLY A 272 23.01 21.77 12.54
N THR A 273 22.40 21.36 11.42
CA THR A 273 21.25 22.07 10.86
C THR A 273 19.95 21.63 11.54
N ASN A 274 19.04 22.57 11.79
CA ASN A 274 17.71 22.29 12.37
C ASN A 274 16.71 21.82 11.30
N ASP A 275 17.18 21.05 10.31
CA ASP A 275 16.35 20.59 9.19
C ASP A 275 15.40 19.46 9.66
N THR A 276 15.88 18.65 10.60
CA THR A 276 15.09 17.67 11.37
C THR A 276 15.10 18.08 12.85
N VAL A 277 14.03 17.82 13.59
CA VAL A 277 13.89 18.33 14.96
C VAL A 277 14.33 17.35 16.06
N THR A 278 14.55 16.08 15.73
CA THR A 278 15.16 15.17 16.71
C THR A 278 16.68 15.34 16.77
N ALA A 279 17.16 15.95 17.86
CA ALA A 279 18.58 16.06 18.21
C ALA A 279 19.26 14.70 18.56
N ALA A 280 18.77 13.57 18.06
CA ALA A 280 19.28 12.24 18.42
C ALA A 280 19.56 11.36 17.19
N ALA A 281 20.86 11.17 16.96
CA ALA A 281 21.54 10.05 16.29
C ALA A 281 21.98 10.22 14.82
N THR A 282 23.25 9.84 14.60
CA THR A 282 24.02 9.79 13.36
C THR A 282 23.47 8.92 12.21
N PRO A 283 22.68 7.83 12.41
CA PRO A 283 22.11 7.08 11.29
C PRO A 283 20.92 7.80 10.62
N ILE A 284 20.28 8.78 11.29
CA ILE A 284 19.16 9.53 10.72
C ILE A 284 19.65 10.46 9.60
N TRP A 285 20.74 11.21 9.81
CA TRP A 285 21.19 12.21 8.83
C TRP A 285 21.59 11.64 7.47
N GLY A 286 22.04 10.38 7.40
CA GLY A 286 22.42 9.71 6.14
C GLY A 286 21.25 9.32 5.25
N ASP A 287 20.02 9.28 5.80
CA ASP A 287 18.82 8.77 5.14
C ASP A 287 17.84 9.87 4.72
N ALA A 288 18.23 11.15 4.77
CA ALA A 288 17.35 12.27 4.42
C ALA A 288 16.75 12.18 3.01
N TRP A 289 17.39 11.46 2.10
CA TRP A 289 16.88 11.20 0.76
C TRP A 289 15.54 10.44 0.73
N ILE A 290 15.24 9.59 1.74
CA ILE A 290 14.04 8.72 1.73
C ILE A 290 12.80 9.38 2.35
N TYR A 291 12.97 10.24 3.36
CA TYR A 291 11.85 10.88 4.07
C TYR A 291 11.94 12.40 4.11
N GLY A 292 12.85 13.03 3.39
CA GLY A 292 13.07 14.48 3.50
C GLY A 292 11.94 15.38 2.98
N MET A 293 10.85 14.81 2.45
CA MET A 293 9.59 15.52 2.16
C MET A 293 8.50 15.28 3.20
N ALA A 294 8.69 14.30 4.10
CA ALA A 294 7.71 13.90 5.09
C ALA A 294 7.27 15.08 5.96
N GLY A 295 8.22 15.84 6.54
CA GLY A 295 7.90 16.97 7.40
C GLY A 295 7.01 18.02 6.72
N VAL A 296 7.27 18.33 5.45
CA VAL A 296 6.45 19.27 4.67
C VAL A 296 5.03 18.71 4.43
N HIS A 297 4.90 17.41 4.18
CA HIS A 297 3.61 16.74 4.04
C HIS A 297 2.84 16.60 5.37
N GLN A 298 3.50 16.72 6.53
CA GLN A 298 2.81 16.80 7.83
C GLN A 298 2.23 18.20 8.07
N GLN A 299 2.96 19.23 7.61
CA GLN A 299 2.63 20.64 7.81
C GLN A 299 1.46 21.13 6.94
N CYS A 300 1.02 20.39 5.92
CA CYS A 300 -0.09 20.81 5.08
C CYS A 300 -0.74 19.68 4.28
N ASP A 301 -1.88 19.99 3.66
CA ASP A 301 -2.60 19.11 2.72
C ASP A 301 -2.46 19.61 1.28
N LEU A 302 -1.28 20.08 0.89
CA LEU A 302 -0.97 20.46 -0.49
C LEU A 302 -0.22 19.33 -1.19
N SER A 303 -0.50 19.14 -2.49
CA SER A 303 0.37 18.33 -3.34
C SER A 303 1.63 19.14 -3.63
N LEU A 304 2.76 18.66 -3.14
CA LEU A 304 4.04 19.38 -3.16
C LEU A 304 5.14 18.52 -3.76
N ARG A 305 6.08 19.19 -4.43
CA ARG A 305 7.31 18.60 -4.95
C ARG A 305 8.55 19.33 -4.44
N ARG A 306 9.70 18.68 -4.58
CA ARG A 306 10.99 19.36 -4.53
C ARG A 306 11.25 20.05 -5.86
N VAL A 307 11.82 21.25 -5.79
CA VAL A 307 12.36 21.90 -6.98
C VAL A 307 13.72 21.29 -7.31
N LEU A 308 13.93 20.96 -8.57
CA LEU A 308 15.22 20.45 -9.06
C LEU A 308 16.15 21.60 -9.41
N ASP A 309 17.46 21.39 -9.24
CA ASP A 309 18.47 22.33 -9.74
C ASP A 309 18.73 22.16 -11.24
N ALA A 310 19.67 22.94 -11.78
CA ALA A 310 20.03 22.89 -13.21
C ALA A 310 20.60 21.53 -13.66
N ASN A 311 21.06 20.69 -12.73
CA ASN A 311 21.57 19.33 -13.00
C ASN A 311 20.50 18.26 -12.74
N GLY A 312 19.27 18.66 -12.41
CA GLY A 312 18.18 17.76 -12.09
C GLY A 312 18.28 17.15 -10.70
N LEU A 313 19.10 17.69 -9.78
CA LEU A 313 19.19 17.17 -8.41
C LEU A 313 18.12 17.78 -7.50
N PRO A 314 17.57 17.03 -6.52
CA PRO A 314 16.59 17.55 -5.57
C PRO A 314 17.17 18.65 -4.67
N THR A 315 16.57 19.84 -4.70
CA THR A 315 16.90 20.93 -3.78
C THR A 315 16.04 20.90 -2.50
N ARG A 316 16.26 21.87 -1.62
CA ARG A 316 15.49 22.08 -0.39
C ARG A 316 14.20 22.89 -0.60
N ALA A 317 14.10 23.57 -1.73
CA ALA A 317 12.92 24.37 -2.05
C ALA A 317 11.76 23.46 -2.46
N VAL A 318 10.55 23.82 -2.06
CA VAL A 318 9.32 23.09 -2.40
C VAL A 318 8.39 23.96 -3.23
N ALA A 319 7.58 23.33 -4.07
CA ALA A 319 6.58 24.01 -4.89
C ALA A 319 5.28 23.21 -4.90
N ALA A 320 4.13 23.92 -4.95
CA ALA A 320 2.82 23.32 -5.15
C ALA A 320 2.68 22.80 -6.59
N ASN A 321 2.18 21.59 -6.70
CA ASN A 321 2.03 20.90 -7.97
C ASN A 321 0.88 21.44 -8.81
N SER A 322 1.06 21.41 -10.13
CA SER A 322 0.02 21.41 -11.14
C SER A 322 -0.25 19.98 -11.64
N LEU A 323 -1.30 19.79 -12.46
CA LEU A 323 -1.56 18.51 -13.11
C LEU A 323 -0.40 18.09 -14.04
N ASN A 324 0.24 19.06 -14.71
CA ASN A 324 1.38 18.79 -15.56
C ASN A 324 2.59 18.32 -14.74
N ASP A 325 2.87 18.97 -13.62
CA ASP A 325 3.95 18.55 -12.73
C ASP A 325 3.75 17.11 -12.24
N LEU A 326 2.50 16.72 -11.90
CA LEU A 326 2.16 15.39 -11.41
C LEU A 326 2.19 14.28 -12.47
N ALA A 327 2.28 14.64 -13.75
CA ALA A 327 2.53 13.68 -14.80
C ALA A 327 3.89 12.99 -14.61
N LEU A 328 4.85 13.68 -13.98
CA LEU A 328 6.20 13.19 -13.70
C LEU A 328 6.26 12.53 -12.30
N PRO A 329 6.66 11.24 -12.20
CA PRO A 329 6.71 10.50 -10.94
C PRO A 329 7.49 11.17 -9.81
N HIS A 330 8.58 11.90 -10.07
CA HIS A 330 9.37 12.54 -9.01
C HIS A 330 8.63 13.64 -8.24
N ASN A 331 7.52 14.15 -8.77
CA ASN A 331 6.74 15.23 -8.16
C ASN A 331 5.60 14.72 -7.27
N ARG A 332 5.35 13.41 -7.26
CA ARG A 332 4.20 12.80 -6.61
C ARG A 332 4.47 12.49 -5.14
N PHE A 333 3.39 12.31 -4.38
CA PHE A 333 3.49 11.95 -2.97
C PHE A 333 4.31 10.68 -2.75
N GLY A 334 5.20 10.73 -1.75
CA GLY A 334 6.03 9.59 -1.34
C GLY A 334 7.10 9.16 -2.34
N HIS A 335 7.30 9.84 -3.47
CA HIS A 335 8.32 9.45 -4.45
C HIS A 335 9.70 10.02 -4.12
N VAL A 336 10.73 9.19 -4.25
CA VAL A 336 12.11 9.52 -3.93
C VAL A 336 13.09 8.95 -4.96
N ARG A 337 14.28 9.54 -5.00
CA ARG A 337 15.40 9.05 -5.81
C ARG A 337 16.46 8.44 -4.90
N VAL A 338 16.81 7.19 -5.16
CA VAL A 338 17.80 6.46 -4.38
C VAL A 338 19.21 6.89 -4.80
N PRO A 339 20.07 7.34 -3.87
CA PRO A 339 21.45 7.69 -4.17
C PRO A 339 22.27 6.49 -4.67
N SER A 340 23.32 6.76 -5.45
CA SER A 340 24.20 5.71 -6.01
C SER A 340 24.79 4.76 -4.96
N THR A 341 25.15 5.27 -3.79
CA THR A 341 25.75 4.50 -2.69
C THR A 341 24.81 3.44 -2.13
N VAL A 342 23.50 3.70 -2.15
CA VAL A 342 22.47 2.78 -1.64
C VAL A 342 22.02 1.80 -2.73
N ALA A 343 21.83 2.32 -3.95
CA ALA A 343 21.36 1.51 -5.08
C ALA A 343 22.46 0.66 -5.75
N GLY A 344 23.74 0.81 -5.35
CA GLY A 344 24.86 0.12 -5.97
C GLY A 344 25.15 0.59 -7.39
N LEU A 345 24.93 1.88 -7.65
CA LEU A 345 25.09 2.50 -8.97
C LEU A 345 26.43 3.24 -9.09
N PRO A 346 26.90 3.54 -10.31
CA PRO A 346 28.02 4.44 -10.55
C PRO A 346 27.85 5.81 -9.86
N THR A 347 28.98 6.43 -9.50
CA THR A 347 29.00 7.80 -8.96
C THR A 347 28.40 8.77 -9.97
N GLY A 348 27.50 9.64 -9.50
CA GLY A 348 26.84 10.64 -10.36
C GLY A 348 25.52 10.17 -10.97
N GLU A 349 25.10 8.94 -10.68
CA GLU A 349 23.79 8.41 -11.06
C GLU A 349 22.87 8.25 -9.84
N THR A 350 21.57 8.26 -10.07
CA THR A 350 20.55 7.84 -9.11
C THR A 350 19.52 6.99 -9.81
N THR A 351 18.69 6.28 -9.06
CA THR A 351 17.53 5.59 -9.65
C THR A 351 16.54 6.59 -10.27
N MET A 352 15.68 6.09 -11.16
CA MET A 352 14.41 6.76 -11.43
C MET A 352 13.55 6.84 -10.15
N PRO A 353 12.52 7.70 -10.10
CA PRO A 353 11.69 7.87 -8.92
C PRO A 353 10.94 6.59 -8.53
N VAL A 354 11.12 6.20 -7.27
CA VAL A 354 10.53 5.02 -6.64
C VAL A 354 9.79 5.43 -5.38
N LEU A 355 8.82 4.62 -4.96
CA LEU A 355 8.00 4.93 -3.80
C LEU A 355 8.80 4.68 -2.51
N ALA A 356 8.77 5.64 -1.57
CA ALA A 356 9.45 5.58 -0.28
C ALA A 356 8.74 4.59 0.65
N LEU A 357 9.04 3.32 0.43
CA LEU A 357 8.51 2.21 1.20
C LEU A 357 9.49 1.76 2.28
N GLY A 358 8.96 1.14 3.33
CA GLY A 358 9.70 0.50 4.39
C GLY A 358 10.38 -0.81 3.95
N PRO A 359 11.03 -1.50 4.90
CA PRO A 359 11.53 -2.85 4.67
C PRO A 359 10.38 -3.81 4.33
N PRO A 360 10.67 -4.98 3.74
CA PRO A 360 9.67 -6.00 3.43
C PRO A 360 8.91 -6.44 4.68
N ALA A 361 7.66 -6.88 4.51
CA ALA A 361 6.87 -7.42 5.61
C ALA A 361 7.61 -8.57 6.34
N PRO A 362 7.64 -8.59 7.68
CA PRO A 362 8.40 -9.59 8.44
C PRO A 362 8.06 -11.04 8.10
N ILE A 363 6.79 -11.31 7.74
CA ILE A 363 6.31 -12.63 7.31
C ILE A 363 7.13 -13.22 6.16
N LEU A 364 7.70 -12.42 5.26
CA LEU A 364 8.50 -12.89 4.14
C LEU A 364 9.84 -13.52 4.57
N ASN A 365 10.25 -13.34 5.82
CA ASN A 365 11.41 -14.02 6.41
C ASN A 365 11.06 -15.37 7.04
N SER A 366 9.81 -15.83 6.91
CA SER A 366 9.39 -17.14 7.41
C SER A 366 10.22 -18.27 6.79
N ILE A 367 10.51 -19.25 7.63
CA ILE A 367 11.25 -20.46 7.30
C ILE A 367 10.35 -21.69 7.42
N SER A 368 10.72 -22.75 6.71
CA SER A 368 10.06 -24.04 6.84
C SER A 368 10.21 -24.57 8.27
N ALA A 369 9.11 -25.10 8.81
CA ALA A 369 9.11 -25.77 10.10
C ALA A 369 9.84 -27.13 10.08
N VAL A 370 10.19 -27.65 8.89
CA VAL A 370 10.80 -28.97 8.71
C VAL A 370 12.33 -28.89 8.70
N ASP A 371 12.90 -27.96 7.92
CA ASP A 371 14.36 -27.89 7.68
C ASP A 371 14.96 -26.49 7.80
N GLY A 372 14.16 -25.48 8.17
CA GLY A 372 14.63 -24.10 8.33
C GLY A 372 14.95 -23.37 7.02
N ALA A 373 14.61 -23.94 5.86
CA ALA A 373 14.80 -23.26 4.57
C ALA A 373 13.81 -22.09 4.40
N ARG A 374 14.24 -21.01 3.74
CA ARG A 374 13.38 -19.85 3.48
C ARG A 374 12.26 -20.19 2.49
N LEU A 375 11.05 -19.71 2.77
CA LEU A 375 9.86 -19.98 1.93
C LEU A 375 9.77 -19.04 0.72
N ALA A 376 10.11 -17.77 0.90
CA ALA A 376 10.13 -16.78 -0.17
C ALA A 376 11.43 -16.88 -1.03
N PRO A 377 11.46 -16.27 -2.23
CA PRO A 377 12.64 -16.23 -3.11
C PRO A 377 13.86 -15.51 -2.51
N PRO A 378 15.13 -15.81 -2.90
CA PRO A 378 16.33 -15.20 -2.33
C PRO A 378 16.25 -13.69 -2.22
N VAL A 379 16.88 -13.13 -1.20
CA VAL A 379 16.90 -11.67 -0.98
C VAL A 379 17.66 -10.98 -2.12
N SER A 380 17.14 -9.83 -2.58
CA SER A 380 17.73 -9.05 -3.66
C SER A 380 19.13 -8.55 -3.30
N GLY A 381 19.98 -8.32 -4.29
CA GLY A 381 21.39 -7.95 -4.08
C GLY A 381 22.31 -9.05 -3.52
N ALA A 382 21.78 -10.18 -3.06
CA ALA A 382 22.57 -11.29 -2.50
C ALA A 382 22.86 -12.43 -3.51
N SER A 383 22.20 -12.41 -4.68
CA SER A 383 22.38 -13.41 -5.74
C SER A 383 21.96 -12.86 -7.10
N ASN A 384 22.31 -13.60 -8.16
CA ASN A 384 21.87 -13.30 -9.54
C ASN A 384 20.59 -14.07 -9.91
N ALA A 385 19.75 -14.38 -8.91
CA ALA A 385 18.47 -15.04 -9.14
C ALA A 385 17.52 -14.11 -9.90
N GLN A 386 16.76 -14.67 -10.87
CA GLN A 386 15.81 -13.85 -11.63
C GLN A 386 14.62 -13.40 -10.76
N VAL A 387 14.25 -14.19 -9.75
CA VAL A 387 13.12 -13.95 -8.85
C VAL A 387 13.65 -13.76 -7.44
N VAL A 388 13.33 -12.62 -6.84
CA VAL A 388 13.93 -12.16 -5.57
C VAL A 388 12.87 -11.65 -4.60
N THR A 389 13.17 -11.68 -3.29
CA THR A 389 12.49 -10.81 -2.33
C THR A 389 13.25 -9.48 -2.27
N PRO A 390 12.63 -8.33 -2.56
CA PRO A 390 13.31 -7.04 -2.45
C PRO A 390 13.79 -6.83 -1.00
N ILE A 391 14.97 -6.25 -0.79
CA ILE A 391 15.50 -5.96 0.56
C ILE A 391 15.21 -4.54 1.03
N LEU A 392 14.94 -3.64 0.09
CA LEU A 392 14.66 -2.22 0.33
C LEU A 392 13.38 -1.84 -0.41
N MET A 393 12.62 -0.93 0.19
CA MET A 393 11.52 -0.22 -0.45
C MET A 393 10.48 -1.15 -1.09
N SER A 394 9.93 -2.06 -0.29
CA SER A 394 8.88 -2.97 -0.77
C SER A 394 7.72 -3.23 0.19
N GLY A 395 7.83 -2.89 1.48
CA GLY A 395 6.70 -3.01 2.40
C GLY A 395 5.75 -1.82 2.34
N PHE A 396 5.12 -1.52 3.48
CA PHE A 396 4.25 -0.35 3.65
C PHE A 396 4.96 0.97 3.33
N ILE A 397 4.18 2.00 3.00
CA ILE A 397 4.71 3.36 2.94
C ILE A 397 5.39 3.73 4.26
N ARG A 398 6.53 4.41 4.16
CA ARG A 398 7.32 4.84 5.32
C ARG A 398 6.43 5.58 6.34
N PRO A 399 6.53 5.27 7.65
CA PRO A 399 5.68 5.87 8.69
C PRO A 399 5.80 7.39 8.76
N GLU A 400 6.89 7.98 8.28
CA GLU A 400 7.06 9.43 8.23
C GLU A 400 6.07 10.12 7.28
N PHE A 401 5.58 9.43 6.23
CA PHE A 401 4.56 9.98 5.32
C PHE A 401 3.13 9.83 5.84
N VAL A 402 2.93 8.97 6.84
CA VAL A 402 1.63 8.77 7.48
C VAL A 402 1.37 9.91 8.47
N LEU A 403 0.15 10.48 8.44
CA LEU A 403 -0.13 11.73 9.14
C LEU A 403 -0.08 11.53 10.66
N GLY A 404 0.72 12.35 11.34
CA GLY A 404 0.91 12.30 12.80
C GLY A 404 1.84 11.21 13.31
N THR A 405 2.46 10.42 12.42
CA THR A 405 3.47 9.39 12.77
C THR A 405 4.88 9.77 12.35
N ASP A 406 5.10 11.02 11.94
CA ASP A 406 6.44 11.57 11.79
C ASP A 406 7.03 11.89 13.18
N PHE A 407 8.14 11.24 13.50
CA PHE A 407 8.91 11.47 14.72
C PHE A 407 10.20 12.24 14.46
N THR A 408 10.61 12.44 13.20
CA THR A 408 11.86 13.10 12.84
C THR A 408 11.71 14.62 12.72
N HIS A 409 10.50 15.12 12.41
CA HIS A 409 10.22 16.56 12.20
C HIS A 409 9.30 17.18 13.25
N ARG A 410 9.58 17.00 14.56
CA ARG A 410 8.71 17.49 15.66
C ARG A 410 9.19 18.76 16.34
N PHE A 411 8.50 19.88 16.18
CA PHE A 411 9.00 21.18 16.68
C PHE A 411 8.95 21.35 18.21
N SER A 412 8.05 20.63 18.89
CA SER A 412 7.97 20.61 20.37
C SER A 412 7.29 19.33 20.87
N SER A 413 7.16 19.17 22.20
CA SER A 413 6.36 18.08 22.79
C SER A 413 4.86 18.23 22.53
N ASP A 414 4.40 19.47 22.31
CA ASP A 414 3.00 19.86 22.11
C ASP A 414 2.76 20.27 20.64
N ASP A 415 3.34 19.49 19.72
CA ASP A 415 3.45 19.83 18.30
C ASP A 415 2.10 20.03 17.59
N ALA A 416 1.76 21.29 17.33
CA ALA A 416 0.54 21.72 16.66
C ALA A 416 0.44 21.30 15.17
N TRP A 417 1.56 20.98 14.51
CA TRP A 417 1.60 20.60 13.09
C TRP A 417 2.29 19.26 12.90
N GLY A 418 1.48 18.20 12.91
CA GLY A 418 1.94 16.84 12.67
C GLY A 418 1.25 15.87 13.62
N LEU A 419 1.83 15.67 14.80
CA LEU A 419 1.33 14.75 15.84
C LEU A 419 -0.16 14.92 16.17
N GLU A 420 -0.64 16.16 16.30
CA GLU A 420 -2.05 16.46 16.59
C GLU A 420 -3.01 16.08 15.45
N ARG A 421 -2.48 15.89 14.24
CA ARG A 421 -3.23 15.50 13.04
C ARG A 421 -3.34 13.98 12.88
N LEU A 422 -2.83 13.21 13.84
CA LEU A 422 -2.91 11.76 13.84
C LEU A 422 -4.36 11.30 13.70
N GLY A 423 -4.63 10.50 12.66
CA GLY A 423 -5.96 9.96 12.40
C GLY A 423 -6.85 10.82 11.51
N GLU A 424 -6.45 12.04 11.13
CA GLU A 424 -7.22 12.86 10.18
C GLU A 424 -7.34 12.18 8.79
N ASP A 425 -6.39 11.32 8.43
CA ASP A 425 -6.37 10.55 7.19
C ASP A 425 -6.84 9.09 7.33
N VAL A 426 -7.22 8.65 8.54
CA VAL A 426 -7.66 7.26 8.77
C VAL A 426 -9.13 7.09 8.43
N ILE A 427 -9.44 6.04 7.65
CA ILE A 427 -10.82 5.69 7.27
C ILE A 427 -11.31 4.37 7.86
N ALA A 428 -10.40 3.49 8.31
CA ALA A 428 -10.73 2.27 9.06
C ALA A 428 -9.56 1.87 9.99
N THR A 429 -9.85 1.33 11.18
CA THR A 429 -8.83 1.06 12.23
C THR A 429 -8.61 -0.42 12.56
N ASN A 430 -9.12 -1.37 11.78
CA ASN A 430 -8.88 -2.82 11.94
C ASN A 430 -8.91 -3.50 10.56
N ALA A 431 -8.16 -2.95 9.61
CA ALA A 431 -8.04 -3.53 8.28
C ALA A 431 -7.22 -4.82 8.37
N LEU A 432 -7.63 -5.84 7.61
CA LEU A 432 -6.87 -7.07 7.40
C LEU A 432 -6.35 -7.19 5.97
N ALA A 433 -6.91 -6.40 5.05
CA ALA A 433 -6.45 -6.33 3.68
C ALA A 433 -6.81 -5.00 3.01
N LEU A 434 -5.89 -4.50 2.20
CA LEU A 434 -6.11 -3.56 1.10
C LEU A 434 -5.46 -4.23 -0.11
N ASP A 435 -6.29 -4.79 -0.98
CA ASP A 435 -5.89 -5.66 -2.08
C ASP A 435 -6.34 -5.02 -3.39
N VAL A 436 -5.42 -4.76 -4.30
CA VAL A 436 -5.67 -4.12 -5.59
C VAL A 436 -5.26 -5.08 -6.69
N LYS A 437 -6.20 -5.45 -7.55
CA LYS A 437 -5.95 -6.40 -8.64
C LYS A 437 -6.30 -5.81 -9.98
N VAL A 438 -5.52 -6.17 -10.98
CA VAL A 438 -5.75 -5.79 -12.38
C VAL A 438 -6.44 -6.93 -13.09
N PHE A 439 -7.44 -6.63 -13.92
CA PHE A 439 -8.03 -7.65 -14.78
C PHE A 439 -7.07 -8.00 -15.92
N ASP A 440 -6.62 -9.26 -15.94
CA ASP A 440 -5.81 -9.83 -17.01
C ASP A 440 -6.66 -10.84 -17.78
N ARG A 441 -6.84 -10.59 -19.07
CA ARG A 441 -7.65 -11.42 -19.96
C ARG A 441 -7.03 -12.80 -20.19
N ASP A 442 -5.71 -12.90 -20.16
CA ASP A 442 -4.97 -14.11 -20.49
C ASP A 442 -4.60 -14.92 -19.26
N ALA A 443 -4.74 -14.36 -18.05
CA ALA A 443 -4.58 -15.08 -16.80
C ALA A 443 -5.46 -16.34 -16.75
N ALA A 444 -4.85 -17.48 -16.41
CA ALA A 444 -5.48 -18.78 -16.48
C ALA A 444 -6.03 -19.23 -15.12
N ILE A 445 -7.25 -19.75 -15.13
CA ILE A 445 -7.86 -20.45 -14.01
C ILE A 445 -7.73 -21.95 -14.29
N LEU A 446 -7.14 -22.66 -13.34
CA LEU A 446 -6.74 -24.06 -13.48
C LEU A 446 -7.55 -24.96 -12.55
N THR A 447 -7.49 -26.27 -12.79
CA THR A 447 -8.06 -27.26 -11.87
C THR A 447 -6.99 -28.22 -11.40
N THR A 448 -6.90 -28.43 -10.08
CA THR A 448 -5.99 -29.41 -9.49
C THR A 448 -6.34 -30.83 -9.90
N ALA A 449 -5.37 -31.74 -9.82
CA ALA A 449 -5.58 -33.15 -10.14
C ALA A 449 -6.53 -33.84 -9.13
N ALA A 450 -7.02 -35.03 -9.53
CA ALA A 450 -7.80 -35.88 -8.65
C ALA A 450 -6.99 -36.27 -7.40
N PRO A 451 -7.62 -36.42 -6.22
CA PRO A 451 -9.07 -36.47 -6.00
C PRO A 451 -9.75 -35.11 -5.79
N ASN A 452 -9.00 -34.02 -5.59
CA ASN A 452 -9.55 -32.75 -5.12
C ASN A 452 -10.32 -31.99 -6.22
N ASN A 453 -9.86 -32.03 -7.48
CA ASN A 453 -10.52 -31.38 -8.63
C ASN A 453 -10.98 -29.93 -8.33
N GLN A 454 -10.21 -29.18 -7.54
CA GLN A 454 -10.56 -27.82 -7.14
C GLN A 454 -10.18 -26.86 -8.25
N THR A 455 -11.08 -25.91 -8.56
CA THR A 455 -10.78 -24.78 -9.41
C THR A 455 -9.99 -23.75 -8.62
N VAL A 456 -8.85 -23.34 -9.14
CA VAL A 456 -7.87 -22.48 -8.47
C VAL A 456 -7.57 -21.30 -9.37
N ARG A 457 -7.71 -20.10 -8.80
CA ARG A 457 -7.41 -18.81 -9.41
C ARG A 457 -5.94 -18.46 -9.29
N THR A 458 -5.52 -17.41 -9.98
CA THR A 458 -4.09 -17.02 -10.03
C THR A 458 -3.56 -16.60 -8.66
N SER A 459 -4.35 -15.90 -7.85
CA SER A 459 -3.98 -15.45 -6.50
C SER A 459 -4.21 -16.51 -5.41
N ASP A 460 -4.77 -17.69 -5.75
CA ASP A 460 -5.05 -18.73 -4.76
C ASP A 460 -3.76 -19.48 -4.36
N PRO A 461 -3.59 -19.87 -3.08
CA PRO A 461 -2.40 -20.58 -2.57
C PRO A 461 -1.99 -21.84 -3.35
N GLY A 462 -2.97 -22.56 -3.92
CA GLY A 462 -2.75 -23.81 -4.65
C GLY A 462 -2.33 -23.63 -6.11
N TYR A 463 -2.22 -22.40 -6.62
CA TYR A 463 -2.08 -22.15 -8.06
C TYR A 463 -0.81 -22.77 -8.65
N ARG A 464 0.30 -22.74 -7.90
CA ARG A 464 1.55 -23.38 -8.29
C ARG A 464 1.38 -24.88 -8.57
N GLU A 465 0.67 -25.59 -7.71
CA GLU A 465 0.43 -27.03 -7.88
C GLU A 465 -0.54 -27.29 -9.04
N ALA A 466 -1.54 -26.43 -9.23
CA ALA A 466 -2.44 -26.52 -10.36
C ALA A 466 -1.68 -26.38 -11.71
N ILE A 467 -0.67 -25.51 -11.80
CA ILE A 467 0.21 -25.40 -12.97
C ILE A 467 1.01 -26.71 -13.18
N ARG A 468 1.56 -27.28 -12.11
CA ARG A 468 2.37 -28.51 -12.20
C ARG A 468 1.52 -29.70 -12.60
N ASP A 469 0.32 -29.81 -12.03
CA ASP A 469 -0.67 -30.82 -12.39
C ASP A 469 -1.10 -30.69 -13.85
N PHE A 470 -1.34 -29.47 -14.33
CA PHE A 470 -1.71 -29.22 -15.72
C PHE A 470 -0.67 -29.79 -16.70
N ILE A 471 0.62 -29.70 -16.39
CA ILE A 471 1.70 -30.23 -17.24
C ILE A 471 1.71 -31.77 -17.24
N ASN A 472 1.41 -32.38 -16.09
CA ASN A 472 1.47 -33.82 -15.85
C ASN A 472 0.19 -34.56 -16.26
N GLN A 473 -0.92 -33.87 -16.49
CA GLN A 473 -2.18 -34.46 -16.93
C GLN A 473 -2.16 -34.81 -18.43
N SER A 474 -2.77 -35.95 -18.77
CA SER A 474 -3.02 -36.38 -20.15
C SER A 474 -4.41 -37.01 -20.26
N PRO A 475 -5.35 -36.45 -21.06
CA PRO A 475 -5.23 -35.20 -21.81
C PRO A 475 -5.22 -33.97 -20.89
N ARG A 476 -4.59 -32.89 -21.35
CA ARG A 476 -4.60 -31.60 -20.62
C ARG A 476 -5.98 -30.98 -20.69
N ARG A 477 -6.47 -30.49 -19.56
CA ARG A 477 -7.74 -29.75 -19.49
C ARG A 477 -7.55 -28.36 -20.08
N VAL A 478 -8.54 -27.87 -20.83
CA VAL A 478 -8.48 -26.49 -21.36
C VAL A 478 -8.59 -25.51 -20.19
N PRO A 479 -7.63 -24.59 -20.02
CA PRO A 479 -7.71 -23.58 -18.97
C PRO A 479 -8.83 -22.58 -19.29
N ILE A 480 -9.54 -22.13 -18.25
CA ILE A 480 -10.42 -20.96 -18.36
C ILE A 480 -9.50 -19.73 -18.29
N ARG A 481 -9.78 -18.66 -19.03
CA ARG A 481 -8.97 -17.43 -19.03
C ARG A 481 -9.80 -16.21 -18.60
N GLY A 482 -9.13 -15.22 -18.03
CA GLY A 482 -9.71 -13.99 -17.49
C GLY A 482 -9.84 -14.06 -15.98
N ASP A 483 -8.98 -13.35 -15.28
CA ASP A 483 -8.98 -13.26 -13.81
C ASP A 483 -8.50 -11.89 -13.34
N PHE A 484 -8.82 -11.54 -12.09
CA PHE A 484 -8.18 -10.41 -11.42
C PHE A 484 -6.88 -10.92 -10.78
N VAL A 485 -5.75 -10.33 -11.16
CA VAL A 485 -4.42 -10.77 -10.74
C VAL A 485 -3.65 -9.63 -10.10
N ASP A 486 -2.79 -10.03 -9.18
CA ASP A 486 -1.73 -9.20 -8.61
C ASP A 486 -0.72 -8.84 -9.71
N LEU A 487 -0.16 -7.63 -9.68
CA LEU A 487 0.82 -7.23 -10.71
C LEU A 487 2.07 -8.10 -10.61
N MET A 488 2.54 -8.63 -11.75
CA MET A 488 3.70 -9.51 -11.77
C MET A 488 3.54 -10.76 -10.90
N PHE A 489 2.31 -11.29 -10.76
CA PHE A 489 1.98 -12.46 -9.93
C PHE A 489 2.93 -13.67 -10.02
N PRO A 490 3.61 -14.01 -11.16
CA PRO A 490 4.49 -15.17 -11.18
C PRO A 490 5.73 -15.01 -10.30
N VAL A 491 6.16 -13.77 -10.04
CA VAL A 491 7.45 -13.47 -9.38
C VAL A 491 7.31 -12.83 -8.00
N LEU A 492 6.09 -12.48 -7.57
CA LEU A 492 5.84 -11.92 -6.23
C LEU A 492 6.34 -12.85 -5.13
N ALA A 493 6.99 -12.26 -4.12
CA ALA A 493 7.75 -13.01 -3.11
C ALA A 493 6.86 -13.78 -2.12
N GLY A 494 5.70 -13.22 -1.78
CA GLY A 494 4.63 -13.86 -1.00
C GLY A 494 3.57 -14.54 -1.86
N GLY A 495 3.64 -14.38 -3.18
CA GLY A 495 2.67 -14.93 -4.12
C GLY A 495 2.58 -16.47 -4.12
N PRO A 496 1.52 -17.03 -4.73
CA PRO A 496 1.37 -18.49 -4.79
C PRO A 496 2.43 -19.15 -5.68
N VAL A 497 2.88 -18.47 -6.75
CA VAL A 497 3.86 -19.02 -7.71
C VAL A 497 5.30 -18.90 -7.20
N ARG A 498 5.76 -17.71 -6.74
CA ARG A 498 7.13 -17.48 -6.22
C ARG A 498 8.26 -17.88 -7.19
N GLY A 499 8.03 -17.66 -8.47
CA GLY A 499 8.94 -18.01 -9.56
C GLY A 499 8.85 -19.47 -9.99
N TRP A 500 9.69 -19.88 -10.93
CA TRP A 500 9.68 -21.25 -11.49
C TRP A 500 10.75 -22.16 -10.92
N GLN A 501 11.67 -21.65 -10.10
CA GLN A 501 12.69 -22.48 -9.46
C GLN A 501 12.07 -23.43 -8.42
N VAL A 502 12.85 -24.40 -7.94
CA VAL A 502 12.48 -25.29 -6.82
C VAL A 502 12.14 -24.42 -5.60
N ARG A 503 10.94 -24.59 -5.04
CA ARG A 503 10.40 -23.79 -3.93
C ARG A 503 9.50 -24.63 -3.04
N ARG A 504 9.55 -24.32 -1.75
CA ARG A 504 8.63 -24.87 -0.75
C ARG A 504 7.20 -24.52 -1.12
N PHE A 505 6.35 -25.54 -1.23
CA PHE A 505 4.91 -25.32 -1.43
C PHE A 505 4.34 -24.47 -0.30
N ASP A 506 4.46 -24.93 0.94
CA ASP A 506 4.08 -24.21 2.15
C ASP A 506 5.13 -24.41 3.26
N ARG A 507 4.87 -23.86 4.46
CA ARG A 507 5.74 -23.98 5.63
C ARG A 507 5.96 -25.42 6.13
N LEU A 508 4.96 -26.28 5.96
CA LEU A 508 4.92 -27.64 6.49
C LEU A 508 5.40 -28.69 5.48
N ALA A 509 5.55 -28.30 4.21
CA ALA A 509 5.95 -29.18 3.13
C ALA A 509 7.37 -29.76 3.36
N PRO A 510 7.54 -31.10 3.38
CA PRO A 510 8.84 -31.73 3.54
C PRO A 510 9.69 -31.64 2.27
N ALA A 511 11.02 -31.77 2.42
CA ALA A 511 11.99 -31.64 1.34
C ALA A 511 11.87 -32.82 0.35
N THR A 512 10.96 -32.74 -0.61
CA THR A 512 10.79 -33.79 -1.62
C THR A 512 10.83 -33.22 -3.03
N GLY A 513 11.48 -33.94 -3.94
CA GLY A 513 11.59 -33.52 -5.34
C GLY A 513 10.25 -33.34 -6.06
N ASN A 514 9.18 -33.94 -5.54
CA ASN A 514 7.83 -33.87 -6.11
C ASN A 514 6.96 -32.78 -5.49
N SER A 515 7.13 -32.40 -4.22
CA SER A 515 6.34 -31.31 -3.61
C SER A 515 6.97 -29.93 -3.82
N ASP A 516 8.31 -29.85 -3.88
CA ASP A 516 9.03 -28.57 -3.98
C ASP A 516 9.62 -28.32 -5.37
N GLY A 517 9.27 -29.16 -6.35
CA GLY A 517 9.88 -29.17 -7.68
C GLY A 517 9.76 -27.84 -8.44
N ALA A 518 10.68 -27.64 -9.39
CA ALA A 518 10.60 -26.52 -10.33
C ALA A 518 9.39 -26.67 -11.26
N ILE A 519 8.86 -25.54 -11.74
CA ILE A 519 7.88 -25.54 -12.82
C ILE A 519 8.64 -25.79 -14.13
N ALA A 520 8.23 -26.82 -14.88
CA ALA A 520 8.90 -27.21 -16.11
C ALA A 520 8.70 -26.17 -17.21
N VAL A 521 9.79 -25.81 -17.90
CA VAL A 521 9.75 -24.94 -19.07
C VAL A 521 9.15 -25.72 -20.24
N ASN A 522 7.92 -25.38 -20.61
CA ASN A 522 7.18 -25.95 -21.73
C ASN A 522 6.30 -24.86 -22.34
N THR A 523 6.07 -24.91 -23.65
CA THR A 523 5.28 -23.93 -24.42
C THR A 523 3.91 -23.63 -23.83
N ASP A 524 3.23 -24.63 -23.29
CA ASP A 524 1.90 -24.43 -22.70
C ASP A 524 1.99 -23.66 -21.38
N VAL A 525 3.00 -23.93 -20.55
CA VAL A 525 3.24 -23.20 -19.30
C VAL A 525 3.69 -21.78 -19.58
N THR A 526 4.52 -21.59 -20.61
CA THR A 526 4.87 -20.26 -21.10
C THR A 526 3.60 -19.47 -21.40
N SER A 527 2.58 -20.07 -22.03
CA SER A 527 1.29 -19.39 -22.29
C SER A 527 0.39 -19.17 -21.06
N LEU A 528 0.73 -19.76 -19.91
CA LEU A 528 0.04 -19.54 -18.63
C LEU A 528 0.71 -18.44 -17.80
N LEU A 529 2.04 -18.34 -17.88
CA LEU A 529 2.83 -17.41 -17.08
C LEU A 529 3.17 -16.10 -17.80
N LEU A 530 3.26 -16.10 -19.14
CA LEU A 530 3.44 -14.88 -19.92
C LEU A 530 2.06 -14.36 -20.30
N THR A 531 1.60 -13.36 -19.55
CA THR A 531 0.34 -12.65 -19.76
C THR A 531 0.63 -11.14 -19.73
N GLU A 532 -0.34 -10.32 -20.09
CA GLU A 532 -0.14 -8.87 -20.25
C GLU A 532 0.36 -8.19 -18.96
N PHE A 533 -0.07 -8.67 -17.78
CA PHE A 533 0.31 -8.10 -16.48
C PHE A 533 1.26 -9.00 -15.67
N SER A 534 1.80 -10.05 -16.28
CA SER A 534 2.76 -10.92 -15.59
C SER A 534 4.17 -10.34 -15.48
N GLY A 535 4.47 -9.31 -16.29
CA GLY A 535 5.73 -8.56 -16.27
C GLY A 535 6.95 -9.36 -16.71
N ILE A 536 6.75 -10.58 -17.23
CA ILE A 536 7.83 -11.45 -17.72
C ILE A 536 7.73 -11.62 -19.24
N VAL A 537 8.88 -11.54 -19.91
CA VAL A 537 9.00 -11.73 -21.37
C VAL A 537 9.80 -12.98 -21.72
N ASN A 538 10.61 -13.50 -20.78
CA ASN A 538 11.43 -14.69 -21.00
C ASN A 538 11.28 -15.71 -19.86
N TYR A 539 10.49 -16.74 -20.11
CA TYR A 539 10.45 -17.95 -19.30
C TYR A 539 11.16 -19.09 -20.04
N SER A 540 12.47 -19.21 -19.81
CA SER A 540 13.30 -20.26 -20.39
C SER A 540 14.44 -20.68 -19.47
N GLY A 541 15.06 -21.83 -19.77
CA GLY A 541 16.25 -22.31 -19.06
C GLY A 541 17.49 -21.42 -19.21
N THR A 542 17.45 -20.41 -20.09
CA THR A 542 18.53 -19.43 -20.33
C THR A 542 18.17 -18.00 -19.88
N SER A 543 17.02 -17.83 -19.21
CA SER A 543 16.62 -16.54 -18.64
C SER A 543 17.67 -16.02 -17.65
N THR A 544 17.92 -14.72 -17.64
CA THR A 544 18.81 -14.02 -16.71
C THR A 544 18.08 -12.80 -16.15
N THR A 545 18.61 -12.18 -15.11
CA THR A 545 18.08 -10.93 -14.54
C THR A 545 18.03 -9.77 -15.53
N LEU A 546 18.69 -9.87 -16.70
CA LEU A 546 18.72 -8.82 -17.72
C LEU A 546 17.66 -9.01 -18.83
N ASN A 547 17.09 -10.21 -18.97
CA ASN A 547 16.15 -10.53 -20.05
C ASN A 547 14.85 -11.21 -19.59
N THR A 548 14.68 -11.43 -18.28
CA THR A 548 13.50 -12.08 -17.71
C THR A 548 12.26 -11.19 -17.81
N TYR A 549 12.39 -9.94 -17.36
CA TYR A 549 11.30 -8.96 -17.28
C TYR A 549 11.10 -8.18 -18.58
N GLU A 550 9.91 -7.61 -18.74
CA GLU A 550 9.60 -6.71 -19.86
C GLU A 550 10.57 -5.51 -19.93
N ASP A 551 10.83 -5.04 -21.15
CA ASP A 551 11.77 -3.92 -21.36
C ASP A 551 11.28 -2.61 -20.74
N SER A 552 9.95 -2.40 -20.76
CA SER A 552 9.26 -1.26 -20.14
C SER A 552 9.47 -1.19 -18.62
N LEU A 553 9.54 -2.33 -17.92
CA LEU A 553 9.84 -2.37 -16.49
C LEU A 553 11.26 -1.90 -16.17
N TYR A 554 12.22 -2.18 -17.04
CA TYR A 554 13.57 -1.61 -16.90
C TYR A 554 13.58 -0.13 -17.27
N ARG A 555 12.91 0.27 -18.35
CA ARG A 555 12.88 1.69 -18.81
C ARG A 555 12.14 2.63 -17.87
N SER A 556 11.16 2.14 -17.13
CA SER A 556 10.52 2.89 -16.05
C SER A 556 11.42 3.09 -14.83
N GLY A 557 12.50 2.33 -14.73
CA GLY A 557 13.40 2.29 -13.57
C GLY A 557 12.77 1.67 -12.31
N LYS A 558 11.62 0.97 -12.46
CA LYS A 558 11.01 0.16 -11.40
C LYS A 558 11.78 -1.14 -11.13
N ILE A 559 12.59 -1.57 -12.10
CA ILE A 559 13.58 -2.64 -11.94
C ILE A 559 14.96 -2.10 -12.30
N VAL A 560 15.89 -2.20 -11.36
CA VAL A 560 17.29 -1.83 -11.60
C VAL A 560 18.19 -3.00 -11.26
N VAL A 561 19.00 -3.40 -12.24
CA VAL A 561 19.99 -4.46 -12.15
C VAL A 561 21.38 -3.83 -12.21
N ASP A 562 22.23 -4.22 -11.27
CA ASP A 562 23.60 -3.73 -11.21
C ASP A 562 24.52 -4.42 -12.23
N ALA A 563 25.78 -3.98 -12.24
CA ALA A 563 26.84 -4.56 -13.06
C ALA A 563 27.09 -6.07 -12.82
N GLY A 564 26.81 -6.56 -11.62
CA GLY A 564 26.99 -7.96 -11.23
C GLY A 564 25.84 -8.86 -11.68
N GLY A 565 24.76 -8.30 -12.22
CA GLY A 565 23.54 -9.01 -12.59
C GLY A 565 22.60 -9.24 -11.41
N ALA A 566 22.77 -8.53 -10.30
CA ALA A 566 21.88 -8.60 -9.15
C ALA A 566 20.80 -7.51 -9.24
N ILE A 567 19.55 -7.88 -8.96
CA ILE A 567 18.44 -6.92 -8.86
C ILE A 567 18.62 -6.11 -7.57
N ARG A 568 18.69 -4.79 -7.70
CA ARG A 568 18.86 -3.83 -6.60
C ARG A 568 17.56 -3.15 -6.22
N ILE A 569 16.77 -2.77 -7.22
CA ILE A 569 15.45 -2.16 -7.07
C ILE A 569 14.44 -3.06 -7.76
N PHE A 570 13.32 -3.30 -7.11
CA PHE A 570 12.19 -4.03 -7.65
C PHE A 570 10.91 -3.53 -6.99
N GLN A 571 10.13 -2.74 -7.74
CA GLN A 571 8.82 -2.23 -7.32
C GLN A 571 7.80 -2.49 -8.43
N PRO A 572 7.06 -3.61 -8.39
CA PRO A 572 5.94 -3.85 -9.30
C PRO A 572 4.98 -2.66 -9.24
N THR A 573 4.74 -2.02 -10.38
CA THR A 573 3.92 -0.81 -10.43
C THR A 573 3.24 -0.71 -11.78
N PHE A 574 1.95 -0.45 -11.79
CA PHE A 574 1.23 0.08 -12.93
C PHE A 574 1.14 1.60 -12.80
N ASP A 575 1.47 2.32 -13.86
CA ASP A 575 1.54 3.79 -13.84
C ASP A 575 1.18 4.33 -15.22
N THR A 576 0.43 5.43 -15.25
CA THR A 576 0.06 6.12 -16.50
C THR A 576 1.00 7.28 -16.83
N PHE A 577 2.17 7.38 -16.19
CA PHE A 577 3.10 8.48 -16.42
C PHE A 577 3.46 8.63 -17.91
N THR A 578 3.75 9.85 -18.32
CA THR A 578 3.92 10.19 -19.75
C THR A 578 5.39 10.17 -20.19
N PHE A 579 5.66 10.18 -21.49
CA PHE A 579 7.01 10.35 -22.05
C PHE A 579 7.60 11.76 -21.88
N HIS A 580 7.05 12.61 -21.00
CA HIS A 580 7.53 13.98 -20.79
C HIS A 580 8.99 14.08 -20.36
N TYR A 581 9.53 13.01 -19.79
CA TYR A 581 10.95 12.88 -19.47
C TYR A 581 11.86 13.10 -20.71
N GLU A 582 11.41 12.78 -21.93
CA GLU A 582 12.17 13.05 -23.17
C GLU A 582 12.36 14.54 -23.48
N HIS A 583 11.62 15.43 -22.80
CA HIS A 583 11.59 16.86 -23.10
C HIS A 583 11.92 17.74 -21.89
N ASP A 584 12.29 17.14 -20.74
CA ASP A 584 12.55 17.88 -19.52
C ASP A 584 13.98 18.44 -19.42
N GLY A 585 14.85 18.07 -20.37
CA GLY A 585 16.23 18.54 -20.46
C GLY A 585 17.20 17.84 -19.51
N PHE A 586 16.77 16.80 -18.80
CA PHE A 586 17.63 15.97 -17.95
C PHE A 586 17.95 14.63 -18.61
N LEU A 587 19.14 14.10 -18.32
CA LEU A 587 19.57 12.82 -18.87
C LEU A 587 19.01 11.66 -18.04
N GLN A 588 18.02 10.96 -18.59
CA GLN A 588 17.31 9.89 -17.88
C GLN A 588 17.20 8.65 -18.76
N GLY A 589 18.08 7.68 -18.59
CA GLY A 589 18.03 6.54 -19.50
C GLY A 589 19.05 5.47 -19.19
N HIS A 590 19.33 4.66 -20.20
CA HIS A 590 20.32 3.61 -20.10
C HIS A 590 21.72 4.15 -20.38
N THR A 591 22.50 4.37 -19.33
CA THR A 591 23.92 4.69 -19.43
C THR A 591 24.73 3.39 -19.48
N ALA A 592 25.22 2.99 -20.65
CA ALA A 592 26.04 1.77 -20.85
C ALA A 592 27.28 1.79 -19.90
N ALA A 593 27.74 0.71 -19.27
CA ALA A 593 28.25 -0.53 -19.89
C ALA A 593 28.12 -1.79 -18.99
N THR A 594 27.28 -1.78 -17.94
CA THR A 594 27.06 -2.95 -17.08
C THR A 594 25.78 -2.79 -16.23
N GLY A 595 24.88 -3.78 -16.28
CA GLY A 595 23.56 -3.76 -15.62
C GLY A 595 22.41 -3.37 -16.56
N LYS A 596 21.18 -3.24 -16.03
CA LYS A 596 19.97 -2.87 -16.79
C LYS A 596 19.02 -2.02 -15.94
N GLY A 597 18.18 -1.22 -16.58
CA GLY A 597 17.26 -0.27 -15.93
C GLY A 597 17.65 1.18 -16.23
N SER A 598 16.66 2.04 -16.49
CA SER A 598 16.86 3.47 -16.68
C SER A 598 17.23 4.15 -15.36
N ARG A 599 18.13 5.13 -15.45
CA ARG A 599 18.70 5.85 -14.32
C ARG A 599 18.77 7.33 -14.66
N TRP A 600 18.76 8.15 -13.63
CA TRP A 600 19.00 9.58 -13.79
C TRP A 600 20.50 9.85 -13.66
N SER A 601 21.12 10.39 -14.70
CA SER A 601 22.56 10.65 -14.75
C SER A 601 22.85 12.14 -14.79
N MET A 602 23.93 12.55 -14.12
CA MET A 602 24.49 13.90 -14.24
C MET A 602 25.63 13.99 -15.26
N THR A 603 26.10 12.86 -15.78
CA THR A 603 27.25 12.80 -16.69
C THR A 603 26.78 12.35 -18.06
N VAL A 604 27.03 13.18 -19.06
CA VAL A 604 26.83 12.85 -20.47
C VAL A 604 27.75 11.67 -20.81
N PRO A 605 27.24 10.54 -21.34
CA PRO A 605 28.06 9.43 -21.76
C PRO A 605 29.13 9.91 -22.75
N ALA A 606 30.36 9.40 -22.62
CA ALA A 606 31.46 9.79 -23.51
C ALA A 606 31.31 9.25 -24.94
N ASP A 607 30.27 8.47 -25.21
CA ASP A 607 30.00 7.83 -26.50
C ASP A 607 28.85 8.55 -27.20
N GLU A 608 29.17 9.31 -28.26
CA GLU A 608 28.21 10.05 -29.11
C GLU A 608 27.35 9.10 -29.99
N SER A 609 27.46 7.79 -29.80
CA SER A 609 26.65 6.77 -30.49
C SER A 609 25.22 6.63 -29.93
N PHE A 610 24.96 7.21 -28.75
CA PHE A 610 23.67 7.14 -28.08
C PHE A 610 22.89 8.45 -28.30
N ASP A 611 21.60 8.33 -28.56
CA ASP A 611 20.70 9.48 -28.47
C ASP A 611 20.78 10.04 -27.06
N LEU A 612 21.14 11.32 -26.95
CA LEU A 612 21.23 12.01 -25.66
C LEU A 612 19.85 12.41 -25.12
N GLY A 613 18.76 12.06 -25.83
CA GLY A 613 17.43 11.69 -25.31
C GLY A 613 16.59 12.78 -24.64
N ALA A 614 17.23 13.81 -24.09
CA ALA A 614 16.63 14.92 -23.36
C ALA A 614 16.00 15.99 -24.27
N THR A 615 16.06 15.80 -25.60
CA THR A 615 15.53 16.75 -26.59
C THR A 615 14.47 16.16 -27.52
N GLY A 616 14.22 14.85 -27.44
CA GLY A 616 13.26 14.14 -28.31
C GLY A 616 13.62 14.14 -29.81
N ILE A 617 14.90 14.29 -30.15
CA ILE A 617 15.42 14.29 -31.52
C ILE A 617 16.51 13.23 -31.59
N ASN A 618 16.43 12.32 -32.57
CA ASN A 618 17.48 11.32 -32.77
C ASN A 618 18.82 11.99 -33.06
N SER A 619 19.73 11.96 -32.08
CA SER A 619 21.07 12.53 -32.18
C SER A 619 22.15 11.51 -32.54
N SER A 620 21.78 10.30 -32.98
CA SER A 620 22.76 9.28 -33.33
C SER A 620 23.55 9.68 -34.59
N THR A 621 24.85 9.39 -34.59
CA THR A 621 25.77 9.68 -35.72
C THR A 621 25.43 8.95 -37.03
N THR A 622 24.40 8.09 -37.03
CA THR A 622 23.98 7.26 -38.18
C THR A 622 22.58 7.56 -38.71
N SER A 623 21.76 8.35 -38.00
CA SER A 623 20.40 8.71 -38.39
C SER A 623 20.25 10.24 -38.40
N VAL A 624 20.07 10.80 -39.60
CA VAL A 624 19.94 12.24 -39.83
C VAL A 624 18.52 12.67 -39.48
N PHE A 625 18.34 13.40 -38.37
CA PHE A 625 17.13 14.16 -38.00
C PHE A 625 15.79 13.41 -38.19
N ALA A 626 15.72 12.15 -37.77
CA ALA A 626 14.45 11.42 -37.67
C ALA A 626 13.78 11.70 -36.32
N ALA A 627 12.44 11.59 -36.28
CA ALA A 627 11.71 11.55 -35.01
C ALA A 627 12.11 10.28 -34.23
N ASP A 628 12.31 10.42 -32.93
CA ASP A 628 12.69 9.34 -32.00
C ASP A 628 11.64 8.21 -32.02
N GLY A 629 12.10 6.96 -32.11
CA GLY A 629 11.27 5.76 -32.11
C GLY A 629 11.02 5.17 -30.71
N TYR A 630 9.99 4.34 -30.55
CA TYR A 630 9.67 3.68 -29.27
C TYR A 630 10.87 2.97 -28.59
N LEU A 631 11.82 2.46 -29.37
CA LEU A 631 13.01 1.75 -28.88
C LEU A 631 14.14 2.69 -28.42
N GLU A 632 14.12 3.94 -28.83
CA GLU A 632 15.15 4.96 -28.58
C GLU A 632 14.77 5.83 -27.35
N ARG A 633 13.49 5.86 -26.97
CA ARG A 633 12.96 6.54 -25.78
C ARG A 633 13.72 6.27 -24.48
N GLU A 634 14.02 7.37 -23.78
CA GLU A 634 14.72 7.41 -22.50
C GLU A 634 14.03 6.63 -21.37
N THR A 635 12.72 6.84 -21.24
CA THR A 635 11.90 6.23 -20.21
C THR A 635 10.56 5.81 -20.80
N SER A 636 9.90 4.84 -20.16
CA SER A 636 8.54 4.47 -20.50
C SER A 636 7.80 4.04 -19.24
N PRO A 637 6.47 4.09 -19.22
CA PRO A 637 5.67 3.45 -18.19
C PRO A 637 6.00 1.98 -18.02
N PRO A 638 5.81 1.43 -16.81
CA PRO A 638 6.20 0.04 -16.51
C PRO A 638 5.44 -0.97 -17.37
N PHE A 639 4.17 -0.70 -17.65
CA PHE A 639 3.31 -1.45 -18.55
C PHE A 639 2.79 -0.53 -19.66
N LEU A 640 2.70 -1.07 -20.87
CA LEU A 640 2.22 -0.32 -22.05
C LEU A 640 0.77 -0.65 -22.38
N THR A 641 0.27 -1.77 -21.87
CA THR A 641 -1.09 -2.23 -22.08
C THR A 641 -2.01 -1.57 -21.07
N ARG A 642 -3.18 -1.11 -21.54
CA ARG A 642 -4.22 -0.58 -20.66
C ARG A 642 -4.98 -1.72 -19.96
N PRO A 643 -5.18 -1.67 -18.63
CA PRO A 643 -6.04 -2.60 -17.95
C PRO A 643 -7.52 -2.29 -18.24
N GLU A 644 -8.32 -3.32 -18.52
CA GLU A 644 -9.76 -3.13 -18.76
C GLU A 644 -10.50 -2.70 -17.49
N SER A 645 -10.05 -3.20 -16.34
CA SER A 645 -10.60 -2.86 -15.03
C SER A 645 -9.63 -3.13 -13.91
N ILE A 646 -9.82 -2.41 -12.80
CA ILE A 646 -9.09 -2.59 -11.56
C ILE A 646 -10.11 -2.91 -10.47
N GLN A 647 -9.81 -3.93 -9.66
CA GLN A 647 -10.59 -4.31 -8.50
C GLN A 647 -9.82 -3.88 -7.25
N VAL A 648 -10.49 -3.18 -6.33
CA VAL A 648 -9.95 -2.88 -5.01
C VAL A 648 -10.82 -3.57 -3.97
N SER A 649 -10.23 -4.48 -3.20
CA SER A 649 -10.86 -5.25 -2.14
C SER A 649 -10.37 -4.76 -0.78
N ILE A 650 -11.30 -4.56 0.14
CA ILE A 650 -10.99 -4.15 1.52
C ILE A 650 -11.58 -5.18 2.46
N ARG A 651 -10.76 -5.64 3.40
CA ARG A 651 -11.16 -6.59 4.44
C ARG A 651 -11.01 -5.94 5.81
N ILE A 652 -12.04 -6.01 6.64
CA ILE A 652 -12.06 -5.45 7.99
C ILE A 652 -12.52 -6.53 8.97
N GLU A 653 -11.93 -6.53 10.17
CA GLU A 653 -12.30 -7.41 11.27
C GLU A 653 -12.95 -6.62 12.41
N ASN A 654 -13.96 -7.22 13.06
CA ASN A 654 -14.40 -6.74 14.35
C ASN A 654 -13.54 -7.38 15.46
N PRO A 655 -12.80 -6.58 16.26
CA PRO A 655 -11.87 -7.11 17.25
C PRO A 655 -12.55 -7.88 18.41
N THR A 656 -13.86 -7.68 18.60
CA THR A 656 -14.61 -8.31 19.69
C THR A 656 -14.94 -9.77 19.41
N ASN A 657 -15.46 -10.06 18.22
CA ASN A 657 -16.00 -11.38 17.87
C ASN A 657 -15.23 -12.05 16.73
N ARG A 658 -14.16 -11.41 16.23
CA ARG A 658 -13.28 -11.88 15.15
C ARG A 658 -14.04 -12.22 13.86
N GLN A 659 -15.19 -11.57 13.65
CA GLN A 659 -15.90 -11.64 12.38
C GLN A 659 -15.19 -10.77 11.36
N VAL A 660 -15.04 -11.31 10.16
CA VAL A 660 -14.34 -10.67 9.05
C VAL A 660 -15.33 -10.43 7.92
N HIS A 661 -15.31 -9.23 7.37
CA HIS A 661 -16.07 -8.89 6.18
C HIS A 661 -15.14 -8.32 5.11
N GLN A 662 -15.45 -8.64 3.86
CA GLN A 662 -14.75 -8.12 2.69
C GLN A 662 -15.76 -7.55 1.71
N MET A 663 -15.40 -6.43 1.09
CA MET A 663 -16.15 -5.84 -0.01
C MET A 663 -15.17 -5.33 -1.07
N SER A 664 -15.56 -5.44 -2.33
CA SER A 664 -14.71 -5.08 -3.47
C SER A 664 -15.41 -4.06 -4.36
N VAL A 665 -14.64 -3.09 -4.85
CA VAL A 665 -15.05 -2.10 -5.85
C VAL A 665 -14.35 -2.44 -7.15
N VAL A 666 -15.10 -2.51 -8.25
CA VAL A 666 -14.53 -2.68 -9.59
C VAL A 666 -14.66 -1.37 -10.35
N HIS A 667 -13.54 -0.74 -10.64
CA HIS A 667 -13.46 0.43 -11.51
C HIS A 667 -13.15 -0.04 -12.93
N LYS A 668 -14.06 0.28 -13.86
CA LYS A 668 -13.87 0.05 -15.29
C LYS A 668 -13.56 1.39 -15.93
N ASP A 669 -12.53 1.41 -16.76
CA ASP A 669 -12.23 2.61 -17.52
C ASP A 669 -13.39 2.91 -18.48
N ARG A 670 -13.79 4.18 -18.58
CA ARG A 670 -14.91 4.58 -19.44
C ARG A 670 -14.39 4.66 -20.87
N GLN A 671 -14.84 3.74 -21.73
CA GLN A 671 -14.59 3.78 -23.17
C GLN A 671 -15.02 5.10 -23.81
#